data_AF-A0A7L2Z2L5-F1
#
_entry.id   AF-A0A7L2Z2L5-F1
#
_cell.length_a   1.000
_cell.length_b   1.000
_cell.length_c   1.000
_cell.angle_alpha   90.00
_cell.angle_beta   90.00
_cell.angle_gamma   90.00
#
_symmetry.space_group_name_H-M   'P 1'
#
loop_
_entity.id
_entity.type
_entity.pdbx_description
1 polymer ?
#
loop_
_entity_poly.entity_id
_entity_poly.type
_entity_poly.pdbx_seq_one_letter_code
_entity_poly.pdbx_strand_id
1 'polypeptide(L)'
;VIHCRCSRCFAFPSKRRIRKRPRVLTLLSLPEDVLFHVLKGLPAEDILSIRAVHSHLKYLVDNHASVWACASFQEIWPSPNNLKMFERAAERGNFEAAVKLGIAYLYNEGLSISDEGRAEVNGLKASHFFSLAERLNVWAAPFIWLFIRPPWSLSGSCCKAVVFESLRAECQLGKAQKGSILHCLAKVLSLFEDEEKRKESLEMFEESSKQGCLNSSYLLWESSRKAAVSNPGRYLQSLRKLRDYAAKGCWEAQIALAKACGNGNQLGLEAKSSSEVVSQIFQASLPVSKQSIFTVQKGMNETMRYILIDWLVEVATMKDFSSLCLHMTVGCVDRYLKLRAVPRARLQLLGIACMVICTRFISKEILTIREAVWLTDNTYKYEDLVRMMGEIISALEGKIRIPTIVDYKEVLSNVVSLERRTLHLYSFICELSLLNTSLCVYSPAQLAAAALLLAKILHRQAHPWTSQLAECTGFSLEDLLPCVLSLYQKCFHDDVPKDYRQVSLTAVKQRFEDERYEEIGKEKVMSYSQLCSLLGVKQEDPEPSPLHTNVVEIQTFLSSPSGKRTKRQRREDSIQDDRGSFVTTPTAELSTQEESLLDNFLDWSLDSCSGYEGDQESEGERDGDVTGPSGILDVTVVYVDPAEHCCQDSSDEDNPAVGWAGQVPAPGEAKLPDDARSLSAYLTPKIPSLEGSSGYSSVNSASPTSSAEGGLGEPLKPTSALSLGSARNAGPCPPQYLEWCLQPVYSPREGNCDRRQVKRKNVAEHSEERVNLGFLSL
;
A
#
# COMPACT_ATOMS: atom_id res chain seq x y z
N VAL A 1 41.49 68.27 -14.26
CA VAL A 1 42.03 68.96 -13.05
C VAL A 1 43.51 68.63 -12.96
N ILE A 2 44.35 69.61 -12.60
CA ILE A 2 45.82 69.44 -12.55
C ILE A 2 46.20 68.73 -11.24
N HIS A 3 46.99 67.66 -11.31
CA HIS A 3 47.48 66.97 -10.12
C HIS A 3 48.70 67.70 -9.51
N CYS A 4 48.48 68.34 -8.35
CA CYS A 4 49.56 68.91 -7.54
C CYS A 4 50.56 67.83 -7.09
N ARG A 5 51.85 68.06 -7.33
CA ARG A 5 52.96 67.17 -6.90
C ARG A 5 53.67 67.70 -5.66
N CYS A 6 52.93 68.03 -4.60
CA CYS A 6 53.55 68.40 -3.30
C CYS A 6 53.75 67.17 -2.39
N SER A 7 54.79 67.20 -1.57
CA SER A 7 55.17 66.08 -0.69
C SER A 7 54.13 65.75 0.40
N ARG A 8 53.21 66.68 0.71
CA ARG A 8 52.15 66.46 1.71
C ARG A 8 51.03 65.50 1.23
N CYS A 9 50.94 65.21 -0.06
CA CYS A 9 49.95 64.23 -0.58
C CYS A 9 50.40 62.77 -0.43
N PHE A 10 51.65 62.51 -0.01
CA PHE A 10 52.26 61.18 0.02
C PHE A 10 52.29 60.55 1.44
N ALA A 11 51.24 60.79 2.24
CA ALA A 11 51.24 60.52 3.69
C ALA A 11 50.03 59.71 4.21
N PHE A 12 49.54 58.72 3.46
CA PHE A 12 48.73 57.64 4.02
C PHE A 12 49.17 56.29 3.45
N PRO A 13 49.61 55.33 4.29
CA PRO A 13 49.68 53.94 3.86
C PRO A 13 48.27 53.49 3.50
N SER A 14 48.04 53.14 2.24
CA SER A 14 46.79 52.54 1.82
C SER A 14 46.60 51.25 2.60
N LYS A 15 45.74 51.26 3.63
CA LYS A 15 45.40 50.07 4.41
C LYS A 15 44.97 49.00 3.42
N ARG A 16 45.84 48.01 3.16
CA ARG A 16 45.51 46.87 2.31
C ARG A 16 44.25 46.28 2.91
N ARG A 17 43.11 46.44 2.24
CA ARG A 17 41.90 45.68 2.55
C ARG A 17 42.22 44.24 2.21
N ILE A 18 42.82 43.54 3.17
CA ILE A 18 42.82 42.09 3.21
C ILE A 18 41.34 41.74 3.25
N ARG A 19 40.77 41.46 2.07
CA ARG A 19 39.58 40.63 1.98
C ARG A 19 39.97 39.35 2.71
N LYS A 20 39.51 39.20 3.96
CA LYS A 20 39.47 37.88 4.59
C LYS A 20 38.85 36.99 3.52
N ARG A 21 39.57 35.97 3.05
CA ARG A 21 38.94 34.96 2.19
C ARG A 21 37.68 34.51 2.94
N PRO A 22 36.51 34.40 2.26
CA PRO A 22 35.35 33.81 2.93
C PRO A 22 35.82 32.49 3.53
N ARG A 23 35.45 32.21 4.79
CA ARG A 23 35.78 30.92 5.40
C ARG A 23 35.23 29.86 4.45
N VAL A 24 36.11 28.99 3.95
CA VAL A 24 35.68 27.86 3.12
C VAL A 24 35.01 26.89 4.09
N LEU A 25 33.70 27.06 4.26
CA LEU A 25 32.88 26.19 5.07
C LEU A 25 32.80 24.86 4.33
N THR A 26 33.54 23.88 4.83
CA THR A 26 33.45 22.48 4.40
C THR A 26 32.24 21.83 5.07
N LEU A 27 31.83 20.66 4.59
CA LEU A 27 30.77 19.86 5.23
C LEU A 27 31.05 19.65 6.73
N LEU A 28 32.30 19.32 7.07
CA LEU A 28 32.83 19.15 8.44
C LEU A 28 32.83 20.43 9.31
N SER A 29 32.37 21.58 8.80
CA SER A 29 32.23 22.83 9.57
C SER A 29 30.78 23.21 9.87
N LEU A 30 29.82 22.35 9.50
CA LEU A 30 28.42 22.47 9.87
C LEU A 30 28.17 21.83 11.27
N PRO A 31 27.15 22.28 12.02
CA PRO A 31 26.70 21.59 13.23
C PRO A 31 26.24 20.15 12.94
N GLU A 32 26.38 19.26 13.91
CA GLU A 32 26.00 17.85 13.77
C GLU A 32 24.51 17.68 13.42
N ASP A 33 23.61 18.50 13.97
CA ASP A 33 22.18 18.51 13.58
C ASP A 33 21.96 18.69 12.08
N VAL A 34 22.74 19.58 11.46
CA VAL A 34 22.68 19.85 10.01
C VAL A 34 23.27 18.68 9.23
N LEU A 35 24.34 18.05 9.74
CA LEU A 35 24.90 16.84 9.16
C LEU A 35 23.92 15.65 9.21
N PHE A 36 23.21 15.45 10.33
CA PHE A 36 22.14 14.45 10.41
C PHE A 36 21.00 14.75 9.45
N HIS A 37 20.58 16.01 9.32
CA HIS A 37 19.55 16.38 8.34
C HIS A 37 19.99 16.18 6.88
N VAL A 38 21.28 16.33 6.55
CA VAL A 38 21.82 15.96 5.23
C VAL A 38 21.84 14.43 5.07
N LEU A 39 22.40 13.70 6.03
CA LEU A 39 22.56 12.24 5.97
C LEU A 39 21.22 11.49 5.87
N LYS A 40 20.17 11.97 6.54
CA LYS A 40 18.82 11.40 6.50
C LYS A 40 18.16 11.41 5.12
N GLY A 41 18.64 12.23 4.18
CA GLY A 41 18.08 12.35 2.83
C GLY A 41 18.81 11.53 1.76
N LEU A 42 19.79 10.70 2.14
CA LEU A 42 20.68 10.04 1.19
C LEU A 42 20.35 8.55 0.97
N PRO A 43 20.65 8.01 -0.23
CA PRO A 43 20.74 6.57 -0.47
C PRO A 43 21.72 5.90 0.49
N ALA A 44 21.46 4.64 0.83
CA ALA A 44 22.32 3.86 1.72
C ALA A 44 23.76 3.72 1.19
N GLU A 45 23.96 3.67 -0.14
CA GLU A 45 25.27 3.64 -0.79
C GLU A 45 26.06 4.96 -0.64
N ASP A 46 25.38 6.11 -0.72
CA ASP A 46 25.99 7.42 -0.45
C ASP A 46 26.37 7.56 1.04
N ILE A 47 25.56 7.00 1.95
CA ILE A 47 25.87 6.95 3.39
C ILE A 47 27.11 6.10 3.66
N LEU A 48 27.26 4.94 3.02
CA LEU A 48 28.50 4.14 3.09
C LEU A 48 29.70 4.87 2.47
N SER A 49 29.51 5.58 1.36
CA SER A 49 30.56 6.36 0.71
C SER A 49 31.05 7.49 1.62
N ILE A 50 30.13 8.23 2.24
CA ILE A 50 30.44 9.29 3.22
C ILE A 50 31.13 8.72 4.47
N ARG A 51 30.68 7.56 4.96
CA ARG A 51 31.30 6.82 6.08
C ARG A 51 32.77 6.49 5.80
N ALA A 52 33.15 6.23 4.56
CA ALA A 52 34.54 5.94 4.18
C ALA A 52 35.45 7.19 4.08
N VAL A 53 34.88 8.38 3.88
CA VAL A 53 35.65 9.61 3.55
C VAL A 53 36.34 10.27 4.76
N HIS A 54 35.77 10.19 5.97
CA HIS A 54 36.35 10.88 7.13
C HIS A 54 35.95 10.25 8.47
N SER A 55 36.87 10.20 9.45
CA SER A 55 36.66 9.56 10.76
C SER A 55 35.47 10.13 11.56
N HIS A 56 35.27 11.45 11.54
CA HIS A 56 34.09 12.08 12.17
C HIS A 56 32.77 11.72 11.44
N LEU A 57 32.79 11.59 10.10
CA LEU A 57 31.60 11.17 9.34
C LEU A 57 31.31 9.68 9.57
N LYS A 58 32.36 8.84 9.68
CA LYS A 58 32.26 7.46 10.16
C LYS A 58 31.60 7.40 11.55
N TYR A 59 32.05 8.21 12.50
CA TYR A 59 31.48 8.28 13.85
C TYR A 59 29.99 8.65 13.84
N LEU A 60 29.60 9.70 13.10
CA LEU A 60 28.21 10.14 12.99
C LEU A 60 27.32 9.05 12.35
N VAL A 61 27.76 8.43 11.26
CA VAL A 61 27.03 7.34 10.58
C VAL A 61 26.99 6.07 11.43
N ASP A 62 28.06 5.73 12.16
CA ASP A 62 28.11 4.47 12.90
C ASP A 62 27.32 4.47 14.21
N ASN A 63 27.25 5.62 14.91
CA ASN A 63 26.61 5.71 16.22
C ASN A 63 25.14 6.16 16.17
N HIS A 64 24.74 6.96 15.17
CA HIS A 64 23.38 7.53 15.15
C HIS A 64 22.39 6.65 14.39
N ALA A 65 21.58 5.91 15.14
CA ALA A 65 20.49 5.08 14.62
C ALA A 65 19.55 5.84 13.65
N SER A 66 19.33 7.13 13.89
CA SER A 66 18.46 8.00 13.08
C SER A 66 18.99 8.31 11.67
N VAL A 67 20.26 8.01 11.36
CA VAL A 67 20.77 8.01 9.98
C VAL A 67 20.26 6.76 9.26
N TRP A 68 20.47 5.59 9.85
CA TRP A 68 20.07 4.30 9.29
C TRP A 68 18.54 4.12 9.22
N ALA A 69 17.80 4.65 10.18
CA ALA A 69 16.33 4.65 10.19
C ALA A 69 15.71 5.41 9.01
N CYS A 70 16.41 6.42 8.45
CA CYS A 70 15.94 7.26 7.36
C CYS A 70 16.63 6.99 6.01
N ALA A 71 17.72 6.21 5.99
CA ALA A 71 18.44 5.84 4.77
C ALA A 71 17.49 5.20 3.73
N SER A 72 17.45 5.70 2.49
CA SER A 72 16.61 5.07 1.47
C SER A 72 17.36 3.96 0.74
N PHE A 73 16.62 2.90 0.45
CA PHE A 73 17.03 1.75 -0.35
C PHE A 73 16.22 1.66 -1.64
N GLN A 74 15.73 2.79 -2.17
CA GLN A 74 14.99 2.85 -3.43
C GLN A 74 15.78 2.17 -4.57
N GLU A 75 15.15 1.26 -5.31
CA GLU A 75 15.75 0.49 -6.42
C GLU A 75 16.92 -0.44 -5.99
N ILE A 76 17.21 -0.54 -4.69
CA ILE A 76 18.21 -1.45 -4.12
C ILE A 76 17.49 -2.63 -3.46
N TRP A 77 17.92 -3.86 -3.79
CA TRP A 77 17.42 -5.10 -3.21
C TRP A 77 18.46 -5.77 -2.29
N PRO A 78 18.04 -6.51 -1.24
CA PRO A 78 18.94 -7.33 -0.43
C PRO A 78 19.71 -8.37 -1.26
N SER A 79 21.00 -8.50 -0.99
CA SER A 79 21.93 -9.44 -1.61
C SER A 79 23.11 -9.74 -0.67
N PRO A 80 23.86 -10.83 -0.82
CA PRO A 80 25.02 -11.15 0.04
C PRO A 80 26.02 -9.98 0.20
N ASN A 81 26.18 -9.16 -0.83
CA ASN A 81 27.09 -8.02 -0.85
C ASN A 81 26.62 -6.83 0.01
N ASN A 82 25.31 -6.66 0.19
CA ASN A 82 24.72 -5.53 0.92
C ASN A 82 23.87 -5.93 2.14
N LEU A 83 23.70 -7.24 2.41
CA LEU A 83 22.83 -7.79 3.45
C LEU A 83 23.07 -7.16 4.83
N LYS A 84 24.34 -7.08 5.28
CA LYS A 84 24.71 -6.48 6.57
C LYS A 84 24.29 -5.01 6.71
N MET A 85 24.15 -4.28 5.60
CA MET A 85 23.65 -2.90 5.58
C MET A 85 22.12 -2.85 5.73
N PHE A 86 21.40 -3.76 5.07
CA PHE A 86 19.96 -3.92 5.23
C PHE A 86 19.58 -4.38 6.65
N GLU A 87 20.26 -5.41 7.18
CA GLU A 87 20.03 -5.95 8.52
C GLU A 87 20.21 -4.83 9.56
N ARG A 88 21.36 -4.12 9.51
CA ARG A 88 21.64 -2.95 10.35
C ARG A 88 20.58 -1.85 10.21
N ALA A 89 20.10 -1.56 9.01
CA ALA A 89 19.10 -0.50 8.82
C ALA A 89 17.75 -0.88 9.43
N ALA A 90 17.29 -2.12 9.21
CA ALA A 90 16.08 -2.65 9.79
C ALA A 90 16.14 -2.61 11.33
N GLU A 91 17.22 -3.13 11.93
CA GLU A 91 17.46 -3.09 13.39
C GLU A 91 17.43 -1.68 13.99
N ARG A 92 17.84 -0.66 13.22
CA ARG A 92 17.82 0.75 13.65
C ARG A 92 16.49 1.45 13.39
N GLY A 93 15.48 0.73 12.91
CA GLY A 93 14.11 1.19 12.75
C GLY A 93 13.70 1.56 11.32
N ASN A 94 14.44 1.12 10.31
CA ASN A 94 14.11 1.40 8.91
C ASN A 94 13.03 0.44 8.37
N PHE A 95 11.83 0.97 8.11
CA PHE A 95 10.71 0.18 7.59
C PHE A 95 10.96 -0.35 6.17
N GLU A 96 11.61 0.44 5.29
CA GLU A 96 11.92 0.01 3.91
C GLU A 96 12.87 -1.19 3.92
N ALA A 97 13.92 -1.15 4.75
CA ALA A 97 14.84 -2.28 4.89
C ALA A 97 14.15 -3.52 5.50
N ALA A 98 13.34 -3.35 6.55
CA ALA A 98 12.63 -4.46 7.20
C ALA A 98 11.64 -5.16 6.25
N VAL A 99 10.86 -4.41 5.47
CA VAL A 99 9.94 -4.97 4.46
C VAL A 99 10.70 -5.72 3.37
N LYS A 100 11.74 -5.12 2.79
CA LYS A 100 12.50 -5.76 1.71
C LYS A 100 13.19 -7.04 2.18
N LEU A 101 13.76 -7.05 3.40
CA LEU A 101 14.32 -8.28 3.99
C LEU A 101 13.26 -9.35 4.23
N GLY A 102 12.11 -9.01 4.83
CA GLY A 102 11.03 -9.98 5.08
C GLY A 102 10.57 -10.68 3.79
N ILE A 103 10.40 -9.92 2.71
CA ILE A 103 10.00 -10.42 1.40
C ILE A 103 11.14 -11.22 0.72
N ALA A 104 12.38 -10.71 0.76
CA ALA A 104 13.55 -11.39 0.21
C ALA A 104 13.81 -12.76 0.86
N TYR A 105 13.69 -12.87 2.19
CA TYR A 105 13.78 -14.15 2.88
C TYR A 105 12.60 -15.07 2.56
N LEU A 106 11.35 -14.58 2.63
CA LEU A 106 10.16 -15.40 2.40
C LEU A 106 10.16 -16.10 1.03
N TYR A 107 10.62 -15.38 0.00
CA TYR A 107 10.68 -15.87 -1.38
C TYR A 107 12.07 -16.30 -1.85
N ASN A 108 13.07 -16.32 -0.96
CA ASN A 108 14.48 -16.63 -1.26
C ASN A 108 15.04 -15.84 -2.47
N GLU A 109 14.67 -14.56 -2.59
CA GLU A 109 15.04 -13.71 -3.73
C GLU A 109 16.20 -12.78 -3.36
N GLY A 110 17.27 -12.86 -4.15
CA GLY A 110 18.51 -12.09 -4.01
C GLY A 110 19.52 -12.69 -3.04
N LEU A 111 19.13 -13.68 -2.23
CA LEU A 111 19.93 -14.21 -1.12
C LEU A 111 20.41 -15.64 -1.40
N SER A 112 21.74 -15.82 -1.49
CA SER A 112 22.36 -17.14 -1.69
C SER A 112 22.47 -17.90 -0.36
N ILE A 113 21.51 -18.78 -0.09
CA ILE A 113 21.42 -19.60 1.12
C ILE A 113 21.38 -21.07 0.70
N SER A 114 22.08 -21.92 1.45
CA SER A 114 22.23 -23.35 1.17
C SER A 114 20.88 -24.05 1.00
N ASP A 115 20.90 -25.16 0.28
CA ASP A 115 19.69 -25.90 -0.13
C ASP A 115 19.08 -26.66 1.06
N GLU A 116 19.94 -27.11 1.98
CA GLU A 116 19.59 -27.82 3.21
C GLU A 116 19.02 -26.87 4.26
N GLY A 117 17.85 -27.19 4.82
CA GLY A 117 17.18 -26.39 5.86
C GLY A 117 16.64 -25.02 5.40
N ARG A 118 16.77 -24.68 4.11
CA ARG A 118 16.51 -23.34 3.54
C ARG A 118 15.17 -22.72 4.00
N ALA A 119 14.09 -23.49 3.97
CA ALA A 119 12.75 -23.00 4.29
C ALA A 119 12.55 -22.62 5.76
N GLU A 120 13.20 -23.33 6.69
CA GLU A 120 13.10 -23.03 8.12
C GLU A 120 13.92 -21.77 8.46
N VAL A 121 15.19 -21.74 8.03
CA VAL A 121 16.09 -20.60 8.26
C VAL A 121 15.54 -19.32 7.64
N ASN A 122 15.03 -19.39 6.41
CA ASN A 122 14.38 -18.25 5.76
C ASN A 122 13.06 -17.86 6.44
N GLY A 123 12.24 -18.83 6.86
CA GLY A 123 11.00 -18.55 7.57
C GLY A 123 11.23 -17.84 8.91
N LEU A 124 12.23 -18.27 9.68
CA LEU A 124 12.62 -17.61 10.94
C LEU A 124 13.15 -16.19 10.71
N LYS A 125 13.98 -15.98 9.68
CA LYS A 125 14.47 -14.63 9.34
C LYS A 125 13.37 -13.71 8.79
N ALA A 126 12.51 -14.22 7.89
CA ALA A 126 11.36 -13.47 7.39
C ALA A 126 10.39 -13.09 8.53
N SER A 127 10.11 -14.01 9.46
CA SER A 127 9.33 -13.76 10.67
C SER A 127 9.88 -12.59 11.48
N HIS A 128 11.20 -12.58 11.75
CA HIS A 128 11.85 -11.50 12.48
C HIS A 128 11.64 -10.13 11.81
N PHE A 129 11.88 -10.02 10.51
CA PHE A 129 11.78 -8.75 9.79
C PHE A 129 10.32 -8.31 9.52
N PHE A 130 9.38 -9.24 9.34
CA PHE A 130 7.94 -8.92 9.30
C PHE A 130 7.39 -8.47 10.65
N SER A 131 7.77 -9.15 11.75
CA SER A 131 7.48 -8.72 13.12
C SER A 131 8.02 -7.32 13.41
N LEU A 132 9.21 -6.99 12.89
CA LEU A 132 9.81 -5.66 13.00
C LEU A 132 9.04 -4.62 12.16
N ALA A 133 8.68 -4.92 10.92
CA ALA A 133 7.91 -4.02 10.05
C ALA A 133 6.52 -3.67 10.64
N GLU A 134 5.79 -4.65 11.19
CA GLU A 134 4.50 -4.43 11.87
C GLU A 134 4.62 -3.67 13.21
N ARG A 135 5.79 -3.68 13.86
CA ARG A 135 6.06 -2.89 15.06
C ARG A 135 6.49 -1.44 14.73
N LEU A 136 7.15 -1.22 13.61
CA LEU A 136 7.53 0.12 13.13
C LEU A 136 6.33 0.89 12.56
N ASN A 137 5.34 0.20 11.99
CA ASN A 137 4.25 0.80 11.22
C ASN A 137 2.90 0.87 11.96
N VAL A 138 2.92 1.40 13.20
CA VAL A 138 1.76 1.46 14.13
C VAL A 138 0.53 2.21 13.56
N TRP A 139 0.70 3.01 12.51
CA TRP A 139 -0.35 3.86 11.90
C TRP A 139 -0.99 3.26 10.64
N ALA A 140 -0.53 2.12 10.14
CA ALA A 140 -1.14 1.42 9.01
C ALA A 140 -2.09 0.29 9.47
N ALA A 141 -2.92 -0.20 8.55
CA ALA A 141 -3.61 -1.47 8.75
C ALA A 141 -2.57 -2.62 8.66
N PRO A 142 -2.59 -3.61 9.57
CA PRO A 142 -1.64 -4.73 9.52
C PRO A 142 -1.75 -5.50 8.19
N PHE A 143 -0.60 -5.83 7.60
CA PHE A 143 -0.49 -6.20 6.19
C PHE A 143 0.30 -7.49 5.93
N ILE A 144 1.21 -7.92 6.81
CA ILE A 144 2.12 -9.07 6.52
C ILE A 144 1.38 -10.38 6.23
N TRP A 145 0.14 -10.51 6.70
CA TRP A 145 -0.75 -11.65 6.43
C TRP A 145 -1.01 -11.90 4.94
N LEU A 146 -0.88 -10.88 4.07
CA LEU A 146 -1.04 -11.03 2.63
C LEU A 146 0.07 -11.88 1.99
N PHE A 147 1.26 -11.92 2.62
CA PHE A 147 2.43 -12.64 2.11
C PHE A 147 2.47 -14.09 2.58
N ILE A 148 2.05 -14.34 3.83
CA ILE A 148 2.00 -15.68 4.45
C ILE A 148 0.64 -16.37 4.28
N ARG A 149 -0.20 -15.85 3.38
CA ARG A 149 -1.54 -16.36 3.05
C ARG A 149 -1.50 -17.84 2.64
N PRO A 150 -2.44 -18.69 3.12
CA PRO A 150 -2.58 -20.07 2.67
C PRO A 150 -3.11 -20.15 1.22
N PRO A 151 -2.96 -21.31 0.54
CA PRO A 151 -2.48 -22.59 1.07
C PRO A 151 -0.97 -22.67 1.31
N TRP A 152 -0.55 -23.65 2.10
CA TRP A 152 0.84 -23.97 2.39
C TRP A 152 1.14 -25.41 1.97
N SER A 153 2.40 -25.71 1.64
CA SER A 153 2.82 -27.07 1.25
C SER A 153 2.66 -28.05 2.41
N LEU A 154 1.96 -29.17 2.17
CA LEU A 154 1.78 -30.25 3.15
C LEU A 154 3.08 -31.02 3.44
N SER A 155 4.14 -30.80 2.65
CA SER A 155 5.45 -31.44 2.79
C SER A 155 6.28 -30.94 4.00
N GLY A 156 5.77 -29.97 4.77
CA GLY A 156 6.42 -29.43 5.98
C GLY A 156 7.45 -28.32 5.72
N SER A 157 8.00 -28.21 4.51
CA SER A 157 9.07 -27.27 4.16
C SER A 157 8.59 -25.92 3.56
N CYS A 158 7.49 -25.36 4.07
CA CYS A 158 6.90 -24.13 3.54
C CYS A 158 7.32 -22.87 4.33
N CYS A 159 8.07 -21.94 3.70
CA CYS A 159 8.47 -20.67 4.31
C CYS A 159 7.28 -19.87 4.88
N LYS A 160 6.15 -19.81 4.15
CA LYS A 160 4.93 -19.11 4.58
C LYS A 160 4.38 -19.66 5.92
N ALA A 161 4.42 -20.99 6.10
CA ALA A 161 3.98 -21.66 7.33
C ALA A 161 4.96 -21.46 8.50
N VAL A 162 6.27 -21.55 8.25
CA VAL A 162 7.30 -21.30 9.28
C VAL A 162 7.20 -19.87 9.81
N VAL A 163 6.97 -18.87 8.95
CA VAL A 163 6.72 -17.49 9.40
C VAL A 163 5.49 -17.42 10.31
N PHE A 164 4.37 -18.05 9.92
CA PHE A 164 3.15 -18.04 10.72
C PHE A 164 3.37 -18.63 12.13
N GLU A 165 3.92 -19.84 12.25
CA GLU A 165 4.14 -20.47 13.56
C GLU A 165 5.22 -19.74 14.39
N SER A 166 6.26 -19.18 13.74
CA SER A 166 7.27 -18.35 14.41
C SER A 166 6.67 -17.08 15.02
N LEU A 167 5.82 -16.37 14.27
CA LEU A 167 5.08 -15.19 14.77
C LEU A 167 4.07 -15.58 15.87
N ARG A 168 3.44 -16.75 15.78
CA ARG A 168 2.51 -17.29 16.79
C ARG A 168 3.25 -17.63 18.09
N ALA A 169 4.44 -18.22 18.00
CA ALA A 169 5.33 -18.46 19.15
C ALA A 169 5.81 -17.14 19.78
N GLU A 170 6.23 -16.14 18.98
CA GLU A 170 6.53 -14.81 19.51
C GLU A 170 5.31 -14.20 20.22
N CYS A 171 4.10 -14.36 19.67
CA CYS A 171 2.86 -13.93 20.28
C CYS A 171 2.59 -14.58 21.65
N GLN A 172 2.97 -15.83 21.88
CA GLN A 172 2.86 -16.50 23.19
C GLN A 172 3.89 -15.97 24.22
N LEU A 173 5.11 -15.62 23.79
CA LEU A 173 6.23 -15.24 24.67
C LEU A 173 6.16 -13.83 25.31
N GLY A 174 4.99 -13.37 25.76
CA GLY A 174 4.82 -12.22 26.67
C GLY A 174 5.22 -10.79 26.21
N LYS A 175 6.05 -10.61 25.16
CA LYS A 175 6.51 -9.30 24.66
C LYS A 175 5.36 -8.30 24.42
N ALA A 176 5.60 -7.02 24.69
CA ALA A 176 4.64 -5.94 24.44
C ALA A 176 4.43 -5.65 22.94
N GLN A 177 3.32 -4.96 22.61
CA GLN A 177 2.94 -4.53 21.25
C GLN A 177 2.75 -5.66 20.23
N LYS A 178 1.78 -6.57 20.48
CA LYS A 178 1.45 -7.70 19.58
C LYS A 178 0.14 -7.54 18.80
N GLY A 179 -0.62 -6.45 19.01
CA GLY A 179 -1.94 -6.26 18.41
C GLY A 179 -1.97 -6.41 16.88
N SER A 180 -0.99 -5.86 16.16
CA SER A 180 -0.84 -6.01 14.70
C SER A 180 -0.49 -7.43 14.27
N ILE A 181 0.51 -8.06 14.90
CA ILE A 181 0.90 -9.44 14.61
C ILE A 181 -0.26 -10.42 14.86
N LEU A 182 -0.99 -10.26 15.98
CA LEU A 182 -2.19 -11.05 16.28
C LEU A 182 -3.31 -10.83 15.25
N HIS A 183 -3.49 -9.60 14.72
CA HIS A 183 -4.42 -9.36 13.61
C HIS A 183 -4.01 -10.13 12.37
N CYS A 184 -2.72 -10.15 12.03
CA CYS A 184 -2.21 -10.86 10.87
C CYS A 184 -2.38 -12.38 10.98
N LEU A 185 -2.09 -12.96 12.14
CA LEU A 185 -2.30 -14.39 12.40
C LEU A 185 -3.79 -14.75 12.37
N ALA A 186 -4.64 -13.94 13.00
CA ALA A 186 -6.10 -14.10 12.96
C ALA A 186 -6.66 -14.00 11.53
N LYS A 187 -6.11 -13.09 10.70
CA LYS A 187 -6.42 -12.95 9.27
C LYS A 187 -6.07 -14.22 8.50
N VAL A 188 -4.85 -14.74 8.66
CA VAL A 188 -4.42 -16.01 8.04
C VAL A 188 -5.37 -17.15 8.41
N LEU A 189 -5.70 -17.31 9.69
CA LEU A 189 -6.64 -18.35 10.14
C LEU A 189 -8.05 -18.16 9.58
N SER A 190 -8.51 -16.92 9.38
CA SER A 190 -9.83 -16.62 8.79
C SER A 190 -9.99 -16.99 7.31
N LEU A 191 -8.91 -17.38 6.63
CA LEU A 191 -8.91 -17.79 5.23
C LEU A 191 -9.06 -19.31 5.05
N PHE A 192 -8.95 -20.11 6.11
CA PHE A 192 -9.29 -21.54 6.07
C PHE A 192 -10.80 -21.74 6.23
N GLU A 193 -11.33 -22.77 5.58
CA GLU A 193 -12.75 -23.16 5.68
C GLU A 193 -13.04 -24.07 6.88
N ASP A 194 -12.02 -24.31 7.71
CA ASP A 194 -12.07 -25.13 8.92
C ASP A 194 -12.65 -24.35 10.12
N GLU A 195 -13.65 -24.93 10.78
CA GLU A 195 -14.38 -24.28 11.88
C GLU A 195 -13.54 -24.10 13.16
N GLU A 196 -12.54 -24.95 13.43
CA GLU A 196 -11.66 -24.81 14.60
C GLU A 196 -10.67 -23.66 14.38
N LYS A 197 -10.05 -23.58 13.20
CA LYS A 197 -9.22 -22.43 12.79
C LYS A 197 -10.04 -21.14 12.74
N ARG A 198 -11.29 -21.18 12.29
CA ARG A 198 -12.20 -20.03 12.31
C ARG A 198 -12.59 -19.62 13.73
N LYS A 199 -12.59 -20.53 14.70
CA LYS A 199 -12.74 -20.22 16.14
C LYS A 199 -11.46 -19.60 16.72
N GLU A 200 -10.29 -20.18 16.48
CA GLU A 200 -9.00 -19.60 16.93
C GLU A 200 -8.80 -18.19 16.35
N SER A 201 -9.12 -17.99 15.06
CA SER A 201 -9.14 -16.68 14.40
C SER A 201 -9.92 -15.62 15.19
N LEU A 202 -11.13 -15.95 15.68
CA LEU A 202 -11.95 -15.02 16.48
C LEU A 202 -11.31 -14.74 17.85
N GLU A 203 -10.77 -15.75 18.52
CA GLU A 203 -10.09 -15.59 19.82
C GLU A 203 -8.82 -14.72 19.69
N MET A 204 -8.06 -14.89 18.61
CA MET A 204 -6.91 -14.05 18.28
C MET A 204 -7.31 -12.62 17.89
N PHE A 205 -8.41 -12.41 17.16
CA PHE A 205 -8.96 -11.08 16.91
C PHE A 205 -9.43 -10.40 18.20
N GLU A 206 -10.05 -11.12 19.14
CA GLU A 206 -10.44 -10.56 20.45
C GLU A 206 -9.23 -10.09 21.26
N GLU A 207 -8.16 -10.88 21.31
CA GLU A 207 -6.93 -10.48 21.99
C GLU A 207 -6.21 -9.31 21.28
N SER A 208 -6.12 -9.35 19.96
CA SER A 208 -5.65 -8.23 19.13
C SER A 208 -6.45 -6.93 19.39
N SER A 209 -7.78 -7.04 19.54
CA SER A 209 -8.67 -5.92 19.87
C SER A 209 -8.47 -5.40 21.30
N LYS A 210 -8.25 -6.29 22.30
CA LYS A 210 -7.89 -5.89 23.67
C LYS A 210 -6.58 -5.10 23.71
N GLN A 211 -5.62 -5.47 22.85
CA GLN A 211 -4.35 -4.76 22.67
C GLN A 211 -4.43 -3.51 21.77
N GLY A 212 -5.64 -3.08 21.41
CA GLY A 212 -5.90 -1.79 20.75
C GLY A 212 -5.93 -1.83 19.22
N CYS A 213 -5.82 -2.99 18.56
CA CYS A 213 -5.91 -3.07 17.11
C CYS A 213 -7.33 -2.75 16.61
N LEU A 214 -7.50 -1.56 16.03
CA LEU A 214 -8.81 -1.05 15.62
C LEU A 214 -9.41 -1.86 14.45
N ASN A 215 -8.58 -2.37 13.53
CA ASN A 215 -9.04 -3.23 12.44
C ASN A 215 -9.60 -4.57 12.96
N SER A 216 -9.00 -5.15 14.01
CA SER A 216 -9.56 -6.34 14.69
C SER A 216 -10.88 -6.02 15.38
N SER A 217 -10.96 -4.88 16.06
CA SER A 217 -12.21 -4.42 16.68
C SER A 217 -13.34 -4.24 15.64
N TYR A 218 -13.04 -3.71 14.45
CA TYR A 218 -14.00 -3.61 13.34
C TYR A 218 -14.42 -4.99 12.81
N LEU A 219 -13.50 -5.92 12.58
CA LEU A 219 -13.83 -7.25 12.03
C LEU A 219 -14.68 -8.10 12.99
N LEU A 220 -14.45 -8.00 14.31
CA LEU A 220 -15.30 -8.62 15.33
C LEU A 220 -16.70 -8.03 15.35
N TRP A 221 -16.83 -6.72 15.11
CA TRP A 221 -18.12 -6.08 14.92
C TRP A 221 -18.80 -6.57 13.63
N GLU A 222 -18.05 -6.69 12.53
CA GLU A 222 -18.57 -7.10 11.24
C GLU A 222 -19.05 -8.55 11.21
N SER A 223 -18.36 -9.47 11.88
CA SER A 223 -18.81 -10.86 12.04
C SER A 223 -20.04 -10.96 12.95
N SER A 224 -20.05 -10.25 14.09
CA SER A 224 -21.15 -10.30 15.05
C SER A 224 -22.41 -9.50 14.63
N ARG A 225 -22.32 -8.58 13.64
CA ARG A 225 -23.46 -7.72 13.23
C ARG A 225 -24.71 -8.50 12.84
N LYS A 226 -24.57 -9.64 12.15
CA LYS A 226 -25.71 -10.45 11.69
C LYS A 226 -26.51 -11.02 12.88
N ALA A 227 -25.82 -11.52 13.91
CA ALA A 227 -26.44 -12.00 15.14
C ALA A 227 -26.97 -10.87 16.04
N ALA A 228 -26.41 -9.66 15.92
CA ALA A 228 -26.87 -8.49 16.67
C ALA A 228 -28.24 -7.98 16.17
N VAL A 229 -28.49 -7.99 14.85
CA VAL A 229 -29.76 -7.53 14.23
C VAL A 229 -31.00 -8.23 14.83
N SER A 230 -30.90 -9.50 15.20
CA SER A 230 -32.00 -10.29 15.77
C SER A 230 -32.44 -9.85 17.18
N ASN A 231 -31.75 -8.91 17.84
CA ASN A 231 -32.11 -8.41 19.16
C ASN A 231 -31.89 -6.88 19.27
N PRO A 232 -32.94 -6.06 19.45
CA PRO A 232 -32.80 -4.59 19.45
C PRO A 232 -31.78 -4.03 20.44
N GLY A 233 -31.62 -4.63 21.63
CA GLY A 233 -30.64 -4.20 22.62
C GLY A 233 -29.19 -4.45 22.18
N ARG A 234 -28.90 -5.67 21.70
CA ARG A 234 -27.59 -6.02 21.13
C ARG A 234 -27.29 -5.22 19.86
N TYR A 235 -28.30 -4.96 19.05
CA TYR A 235 -28.20 -4.14 17.85
C TYR A 235 -27.79 -2.70 18.16
N LEU A 236 -28.47 -2.03 19.09
CA LEU A 236 -28.09 -0.68 19.54
C LEU A 236 -26.69 -0.64 20.18
N GLN A 237 -26.30 -1.68 20.93
CA GLN A 237 -24.92 -1.78 21.46
C GLN A 237 -23.88 -1.95 20.33
N SER A 238 -24.21 -2.74 19.30
CA SER A 238 -23.37 -2.95 18.12
C SER A 238 -23.16 -1.64 17.34
N LEU A 239 -24.23 -0.86 17.13
CA LEU A 239 -24.15 0.44 16.46
C LEU A 239 -23.38 1.50 17.27
N ARG A 240 -23.45 1.47 18.61
CA ARG A 240 -22.58 2.30 19.46
C ARG A 240 -21.10 1.97 19.24
N LYS A 241 -20.72 0.68 19.30
CA LYS A 241 -19.34 0.24 19.00
C LYS A 241 -18.86 0.72 17.62
N LEU A 242 -19.70 0.59 16.59
CA LEU A 242 -19.39 1.06 15.23
C LEU A 242 -19.03 2.55 15.19
N ARG A 243 -19.88 3.40 15.78
CA ARG A 243 -19.64 4.84 15.88
C ARG A 243 -18.37 5.15 16.68
N ASP A 244 -18.13 4.43 17.77
CA ASP A 244 -16.96 4.63 18.62
C ASP A 244 -15.66 4.15 17.92
N TYR A 245 -15.73 3.25 16.93
CA TYR A 245 -14.60 2.90 16.05
C TYR A 245 -14.41 3.91 14.90
N ALA A 246 -15.50 4.41 14.32
CA ALA A 246 -15.47 5.46 13.30
C ALA A 246 -14.85 6.76 13.85
N ALA A 247 -15.18 7.13 15.10
CA ALA A 247 -14.60 8.27 15.81
C ALA A 247 -13.11 8.10 16.17
N LYS A 248 -12.60 6.86 16.19
CA LYS A 248 -11.17 6.54 16.36
C LYS A 248 -10.38 6.55 15.04
N GLY A 249 -11.02 6.88 13.92
CA GLY A 249 -10.36 7.01 12.61
C GLY A 249 -10.35 5.74 11.74
N CYS A 250 -11.07 4.68 12.12
CA CYS A 250 -11.29 3.55 11.20
C CYS A 250 -12.25 3.98 10.09
N TRP A 251 -11.73 4.15 8.88
CA TRP A 251 -12.51 4.60 7.73
C TRP A 251 -13.48 3.51 7.25
N GLU A 252 -13.16 2.22 7.44
CA GLU A 252 -14.08 1.10 7.18
C GLU A 252 -15.31 1.21 8.09
N ALA A 253 -15.10 1.54 9.38
CA ALA A 253 -16.18 1.81 10.33
C ALA A 253 -16.98 3.07 9.96
N GLN A 254 -16.34 4.11 9.43
CA GLN A 254 -17.03 5.31 8.92
C GLN A 254 -17.93 4.96 7.72
N ILE A 255 -17.40 4.27 6.70
CA ILE A 255 -18.18 3.83 5.52
C ILE A 255 -19.31 2.88 5.93
N ALA A 256 -19.08 1.97 6.87
CA ALA A 256 -20.13 1.08 7.40
C ALA A 256 -21.20 1.83 8.23
N LEU A 257 -20.81 2.87 8.99
CA LEU A 257 -21.74 3.75 9.71
C LEU A 257 -22.60 4.56 8.73
N ALA A 258 -22.00 5.10 7.67
CA ALA A 258 -22.73 5.84 6.65
C ALA A 258 -23.75 4.97 5.90
N LYS A 259 -23.41 3.69 5.61
CA LYS A 259 -24.36 2.69 5.08
C LYS A 259 -25.53 2.43 6.04
N ALA A 260 -25.28 2.39 7.36
CA ALA A 260 -26.30 2.22 8.39
C ALA A 260 -27.20 3.46 8.57
N CYS A 261 -26.69 4.67 8.37
CA CYS A 261 -27.51 5.90 8.34
C CYS A 261 -28.50 5.88 7.15
N GLY A 262 -28.03 5.52 5.95
CA GLY A 262 -28.83 5.56 4.73
C GLY A 262 -30.00 4.56 4.72
N ASN A 263 -29.77 3.34 5.20
CA ASN A 263 -30.77 2.26 5.12
C ASN A 263 -31.83 2.39 6.22
N GLY A 264 -32.85 3.22 5.97
CA GLY A 264 -34.07 3.31 6.78
C GLY A 264 -33.89 3.87 8.20
N ASN A 265 -32.82 4.64 8.44
CA ASN A 265 -32.51 5.23 9.75
C ASN A 265 -32.39 4.19 10.90
N GLN A 266 -31.73 3.07 10.59
CA GLN A 266 -31.45 1.93 11.49
C GLN A 266 -30.86 2.29 12.87
N LEU A 267 -30.24 3.47 13.00
CA LEU A 267 -29.65 3.99 14.23
C LEU A 267 -30.67 4.56 15.24
N GLY A 268 -31.92 4.81 14.84
CA GLY A 268 -32.92 5.46 15.69
C GLY A 268 -32.60 6.93 16.03
N LEU A 269 -31.74 7.56 15.23
CA LEU A 269 -31.42 9.00 15.31
C LEU A 269 -32.55 9.83 14.68
N GLU A 270 -32.45 11.15 14.72
CA GLU A 270 -33.22 11.98 13.79
C GLU A 270 -32.63 11.89 12.37
N ALA A 271 -33.47 11.95 11.34
CA ALA A 271 -33.05 11.83 9.95
C ALA A 271 -31.99 12.89 9.56
N LYS A 272 -32.06 14.08 10.17
CA LYS A 272 -31.05 15.15 10.03
C LYS A 272 -29.68 14.70 10.55
N SER A 273 -29.61 14.21 11.79
CA SER A 273 -28.35 13.72 12.37
C SER A 273 -27.78 12.50 11.64
N SER A 274 -28.63 11.61 11.12
CA SER A 274 -28.18 10.54 10.22
C SER A 274 -27.58 11.07 8.92
N SER A 275 -28.16 12.12 8.33
CA SER A 275 -27.66 12.80 7.13
C SER A 275 -26.36 13.57 7.41
N GLU A 276 -26.27 14.28 8.53
CA GLU A 276 -25.07 15.00 8.99
C GLU A 276 -23.86 14.07 9.14
N VAL A 277 -24.04 12.85 9.66
CA VAL A 277 -22.97 11.85 9.78
C VAL A 277 -22.49 11.38 8.41
N VAL A 278 -23.39 11.10 7.45
CA VAL A 278 -23.00 10.73 6.07
C VAL A 278 -22.29 11.90 5.40
N SER A 279 -22.82 13.12 5.56
CA SER A 279 -22.28 14.35 4.98
C SER A 279 -20.85 14.61 5.45
N GLN A 280 -20.57 14.51 6.76
CA GLN A 280 -19.21 14.64 7.29
C GLN A 280 -18.22 13.64 6.65
N ILE A 281 -18.65 12.40 6.37
CA ILE A 281 -17.82 11.35 5.78
C ILE A 281 -17.59 11.57 4.28
N PHE A 282 -18.53 12.21 3.58
CA PHE A 282 -18.39 12.62 2.18
C PHE A 282 -17.53 13.87 2.03
N GLN A 283 -17.73 14.89 2.86
CA GLN A 283 -16.95 16.14 2.87
C GLN A 283 -15.51 15.95 3.36
N ALA A 284 -15.22 14.92 4.18
CA ALA A 284 -13.86 14.54 4.55
C ALA A 284 -13.07 13.84 3.42
N SER A 285 -13.68 13.56 2.27
CA SER A 285 -13.03 12.90 1.14
C SER A 285 -12.16 13.89 0.36
N LEU A 286 -10.86 13.61 0.23
CA LEU A 286 -9.89 14.51 -0.41
C LEU A 286 -9.57 14.11 -1.87
N PRO A 287 -9.29 15.08 -2.76
CA PRO A 287 -8.93 14.82 -4.16
C PRO A 287 -7.49 14.32 -4.31
N VAL A 288 -7.27 13.40 -5.26
CA VAL A 288 -6.00 12.68 -5.47
C VAL A 288 -5.09 13.44 -6.43
N SER A 289 -4.86 14.74 -6.15
CA SER A 289 -4.20 15.76 -7.01
C SER A 289 -3.41 15.23 -8.22
N LYS A 290 -3.96 15.44 -9.42
CA LYS A 290 -3.35 15.02 -10.71
C LYS A 290 -1.91 15.50 -10.88
N GLN A 291 -1.64 16.76 -10.52
CA GLN A 291 -0.32 17.37 -10.71
C GLN A 291 0.78 16.56 -10.01
N SER A 292 0.51 16.03 -8.81
CA SER A 292 1.52 15.32 -8.00
C SER A 292 1.97 13.97 -8.58
N ILE A 293 1.26 13.42 -9.58
CA ILE A 293 1.69 12.22 -10.31
C ILE A 293 2.78 12.63 -11.31
N PHE A 294 2.42 13.51 -12.25
CA PHE A 294 3.27 13.85 -13.38
C PHE A 294 4.45 14.80 -13.03
N THR A 295 4.46 15.42 -11.85
CA THR A 295 5.66 16.13 -11.33
C THR A 295 6.85 15.21 -11.09
N VAL A 296 6.62 13.93 -10.78
CA VAL A 296 7.69 12.93 -10.54
C VAL A 296 8.05 12.20 -11.83
N GLN A 297 7.06 11.87 -12.67
CA GLN A 297 7.22 11.01 -13.83
C GLN A 297 7.79 11.71 -15.07
N LYS A 298 9.11 11.96 -15.07
CA LYS A 298 9.86 12.49 -16.21
C LYS A 298 9.89 11.52 -17.40
N GLY A 299 8.86 11.58 -18.25
CA GLY A 299 8.76 10.79 -19.49
C GLY A 299 7.51 9.91 -19.60
N MET A 300 6.63 9.88 -18.59
CA MET A 300 5.31 9.26 -18.67
C MET A 300 4.26 10.30 -19.10
N ASN A 301 3.29 9.91 -19.92
CA ASN A 301 2.13 10.73 -20.24
C ASN A 301 0.82 10.05 -19.80
N GLU A 302 -0.30 10.77 -19.89
CA GLU A 302 -1.62 10.25 -19.51
C GLU A 302 -2.03 9.02 -20.33
N THR A 303 -1.66 8.98 -21.61
CA THR A 303 -1.94 7.86 -22.52
C THR A 303 -1.27 6.56 -22.08
N MET A 304 -0.01 6.60 -21.63
CA MET A 304 0.70 5.41 -21.11
C MET A 304 -0.01 4.83 -19.89
N ARG A 305 -0.51 5.69 -18.97
CA ARG A 305 -1.33 5.24 -17.85
C ARG A 305 -2.68 4.70 -18.33
N TYR A 306 -3.36 5.37 -19.25
CA TYR A 306 -4.64 4.89 -19.80
C TYR A 306 -4.50 3.48 -20.39
N ILE A 307 -3.48 3.24 -21.23
CA ILE A 307 -3.19 1.93 -21.81
C ILE A 307 -2.91 0.88 -20.72
N LEU A 308 -2.16 1.23 -19.66
CA LEU A 308 -1.96 0.33 -18.52
C LEU A 308 -3.29 -0.03 -17.83
N ILE A 309 -4.14 0.96 -17.52
CA ILE A 309 -5.37 0.70 -16.78
C ILE A 309 -6.38 -0.08 -17.63
N ASP A 310 -6.49 0.18 -18.95
CA ASP A 310 -7.35 -0.59 -19.84
C ASP A 310 -6.92 -2.08 -19.89
N TRP A 311 -5.61 -2.36 -19.99
CA TRP A 311 -5.10 -3.74 -19.88
C TRP A 311 -5.34 -4.37 -18.50
N LEU A 312 -5.19 -3.62 -17.41
CA LEU A 312 -5.56 -4.12 -16.08
C LEU A 312 -7.07 -4.41 -15.96
N VAL A 313 -7.92 -3.74 -16.74
CA VAL A 313 -9.34 -4.09 -16.84
C VAL A 313 -9.55 -5.37 -17.65
N GLU A 314 -8.78 -5.62 -18.72
CA GLU A 314 -8.79 -6.91 -19.42
C GLU A 314 -8.44 -8.06 -18.46
N VAL A 315 -7.34 -7.92 -17.71
CA VAL A 315 -6.90 -8.91 -16.71
C VAL A 315 -7.94 -9.11 -15.61
N ALA A 316 -8.47 -8.03 -15.04
CA ALA A 316 -9.51 -8.07 -14.02
C ALA A 316 -10.87 -8.60 -14.53
N THR A 317 -11.07 -8.71 -15.85
CA THR A 317 -12.27 -9.32 -16.44
C THR A 317 -12.04 -10.79 -16.74
N MET A 318 -10.86 -11.15 -17.25
CA MET A 318 -10.46 -12.55 -17.48
C MET A 318 -10.32 -13.36 -16.18
N LYS A 319 -10.00 -12.71 -15.05
CA LYS A 319 -9.93 -13.31 -13.70
C LYS A 319 -11.16 -12.99 -12.82
N ASP A 320 -12.23 -12.46 -13.41
CA ASP A 320 -13.48 -12.02 -12.76
C ASP A 320 -13.31 -11.17 -11.47
N PHE A 321 -12.19 -10.46 -11.34
CA PHE A 321 -11.88 -9.64 -10.18
C PHE A 321 -12.86 -8.48 -10.04
N SER A 322 -13.30 -8.25 -8.80
CA SER A 322 -14.34 -7.26 -8.48
C SER A 322 -13.92 -5.82 -8.81
N SER A 323 -14.92 -4.98 -9.08
CA SER A 323 -14.75 -3.53 -9.28
C SER A 323 -13.91 -2.88 -8.17
N LEU A 324 -14.10 -3.33 -6.91
CA LEU A 324 -13.35 -2.85 -5.75
C LEU A 324 -11.86 -3.22 -5.82
N CYS A 325 -11.53 -4.44 -6.25
CA CYS A 325 -10.15 -4.89 -6.43
C CYS A 325 -9.44 -4.12 -7.54
N LEU A 326 -10.15 -3.84 -8.65
CA LEU A 326 -9.64 -2.99 -9.73
C LEU A 326 -9.40 -1.55 -9.25
N HIS A 327 -10.37 -0.91 -8.59
CA HIS A 327 -10.20 0.44 -8.03
C HIS A 327 -9.06 0.52 -7.00
N MET A 328 -8.88 -0.51 -6.15
CA MET A 328 -7.73 -0.61 -5.25
C MET A 328 -6.41 -0.71 -6.01
N THR A 329 -6.35 -1.54 -7.06
CA THR A 329 -5.15 -1.73 -7.88
C THR A 329 -4.72 -0.41 -8.53
N VAL A 330 -5.65 0.30 -9.18
CA VAL A 330 -5.39 1.61 -9.81
C VAL A 330 -4.96 2.64 -8.76
N GLY A 331 -5.61 2.69 -7.59
CA GLY A 331 -5.22 3.56 -6.49
C GLY A 331 -3.84 3.23 -5.90
N CYS A 332 -3.41 1.97 -5.95
CA CYS A 332 -2.08 1.52 -5.55
C CYS A 332 -1.01 2.02 -6.54
N VAL A 333 -1.24 1.84 -7.84
CA VAL A 333 -0.41 2.34 -8.94
C VAL A 333 -0.27 3.87 -8.85
N ASP A 334 -1.39 4.60 -8.73
CA ASP A 334 -1.39 6.06 -8.71
C ASP A 334 -0.70 6.65 -7.48
N ARG A 335 -0.78 5.99 -6.30
CA ARG A 335 0.00 6.41 -5.13
C ARG A 335 1.49 6.16 -5.34
N TYR A 336 1.89 5.00 -5.89
CA TYR A 336 3.30 4.69 -6.14
C TYR A 336 3.92 5.70 -7.14
N LEU A 337 3.19 6.03 -8.21
CA LEU A 337 3.62 7.00 -9.22
C LEU A 337 3.69 8.46 -8.71
N LYS A 338 3.17 8.78 -7.52
CA LYS A 338 3.39 10.07 -6.84
C LYS A 338 4.68 10.13 -6.03
N LEU A 339 5.31 8.98 -5.77
CA LEU A 339 6.42 8.84 -4.81
C LEU A 339 7.72 8.37 -5.47
N ARG A 340 7.64 7.41 -6.40
CA ARG A 340 8.80 6.82 -7.08
C ARG A 340 8.70 7.06 -8.59
N ALA A 341 9.76 7.54 -9.23
CA ALA A 341 9.84 7.68 -10.68
C ALA A 341 9.99 6.30 -11.35
N VAL A 342 9.19 5.99 -12.37
CA VAL A 342 9.12 4.66 -12.99
C VAL A 342 9.51 4.73 -14.47
N PRO A 343 10.53 3.99 -14.92
CA PRO A 343 10.83 3.86 -16.34
C PRO A 343 9.65 3.24 -17.10
N ARG A 344 9.33 3.76 -18.29
CA ARG A 344 8.24 3.27 -19.16
C ARG A 344 8.21 1.74 -19.29
N ALA A 345 9.38 1.11 -19.43
CA ALA A 345 9.54 -0.33 -19.58
C ALA A 345 9.20 -1.16 -18.32
N ARG A 346 8.96 -0.53 -17.16
CA ARG A 346 8.52 -1.19 -15.90
C ARG A 346 7.10 -0.80 -15.49
N LEU A 347 6.36 -0.08 -16.33
CA LEU A 347 5.02 0.39 -16.00
C LEU A 347 3.98 -0.75 -15.99
N GLN A 348 4.14 -1.77 -16.85
CA GLN A 348 3.34 -3.00 -16.80
C GLN A 348 3.66 -3.83 -15.54
N LEU A 349 4.95 -4.00 -15.21
CA LEU A 349 5.42 -4.64 -13.98
C LEU A 349 4.80 -4.02 -12.72
N LEU A 350 4.79 -2.68 -12.62
CA LEU A 350 4.12 -1.98 -11.52
C LEU A 350 2.63 -2.32 -11.44
N GLY A 351 1.92 -2.22 -12.56
CA GLY A 351 0.48 -2.46 -12.61
C GLY A 351 0.08 -3.87 -12.15
N ILE A 352 0.79 -4.89 -12.64
CA ILE A 352 0.48 -6.28 -12.31
C ILE A 352 0.93 -6.65 -10.89
N ALA A 353 2.06 -6.13 -10.40
CA ALA A 353 2.48 -6.31 -9.00
C ALA A 353 1.52 -5.64 -8.01
N CYS A 354 0.98 -4.45 -8.35
CA CYS A 354 -0.10 -3.83 -7.59
C CYS A 354 -1.36 -4.71 -7.56
N MET A 355 -1.68 -5.44 -8.63
CA MET A 355 -2.83 -6.35 -8.68
C MET A 355 -2.59 -7.61 -7.83
N VAL A 356 -1.40 -8.21 -7.86
CA VAL A 356 -1.01 -9.31 -6.95
C VAL A 356 -1.19 -8.91 -5.48
N ILE A 357 -0.72 -7.72 -5.09
CA ILE A 357 -0.91 -7.18 -3.73
C ILE A 357 -2.39 -6.97 -3.41
N CYS A 358 -3.16 -6.32 -4.30
CA CYS A 358 -4.55 -5.95 -4.00
C CYS A 358 -5.50 -7.15 -3.97
N THR A 359 -5.33 -8.13 -4.86
CA THR A 359 -6.13 -9.38 -4.86
C THR A 359 -5.91 -10.16 -3.56
N ARG A 360 -4.67 -10.35 -3.12
CA ARG A 360 -4.31 -10.95 -1.82
C ARG A 360 -4.92 -10.22 -0.62
N PHE A 361 -5.11 -8.90 -0.72
CA PHE A 361 -5.66 -8.08 0.36
C PHE A 361 -7.21 -8.09 0.43
N ILE A 362 -7.93 -8.24 -0.70
CA ILE A 362 -9.40 -8.04 -0.73
C ILE A 362 -10.23 -9.21 -1.28
N SER A 363 -9.62 -10.19 -1.94
CA SER A 363 -10.32 -11.25 -2.66
C SER A 363 -10.13 -12.65 -2.04
N LYS A 364 -11.06 -13.59 -2.28
CA LYS A 364 -10.88 -15.01 -1.95
C LYS A 364 -9.96 -15.69 -2.98
N GLU A 365 -10.14 -15.39 -4.25
CA GLU A 365 -9.24 -15.79 -5.33
C GLU A 365 -8.16 -14.73 -5.52
N ILE A 366 -6.89 -15.15 -5.59
CA ILE A 366 -5.74 -14.24 -5.73
C ILE A 366 -5.16 -14.32 -7.13
N LEU A 367 -4.40 -13.30 -7.52
CA LEU A 367 -3.43 -13.46 -8.59
C LEU A 367 -2.10 -13.91 -7.97
N THR A 368 -1.61 -15.09 -8.35
CA THR A 368 -0.28 -15.58 -7.95
C THR A 368 0.83 -14.87 -8.73
N ILE A 369 2.06 -14.94 -8.22
CA ILE A 369 3.21 -14.34 -8.90
C ILE A 369 3.50 -15.06 -10.23
N ARG A 370 3.34 -16.39 -10.28
CA ARG A 370 3.56 -17.20 -11.49
C ARG A 370 2.54 -16.86 -12.59
N GLU A 371 1.27 -16.67 -12.24
CA GLU A 371 0.27 -16.16 -13.18
C GLU A 371 0.55 -14.72 -13.62
N ALA A 372 1.02 -13.85 -12.72
CA ALA A 372 1.36 -12.47 -13.07
C ALA A 372 2.50 -12.39 -14.11
N VAL A 373 3.51 -13.25 -13.99
CA VAL A 373 4.57 -13.43 -15.00
C VAL A 373 3.96 -13.85 -16.35
N TRP A 374 3.15 -14.92 -16.35
CA TRP A 374 2.49 -15.44 -17.56
C TRP A 374 1.58 -14.41 -18.24
N LEU A 375 0.80 -13.63 -17.48
CA LEU A 375 -0.07 -12.57 -17.99
C LEU A 375 0.70 -11.43 -18.69
N THR A 376 1.97 -11.23 -18.35
CA THR A 376 2.88 -10.30 -19.06
C THR A 376 3.64 -10.96 -20.21
N ASP A 377 3.20 -12.12 -20.69
CA ASP A 377 3.88 -12.91 -21.74
C ASP A 377 5.36 -13.19 -21.39
N ASN A 378 5.63 -13.40 -20.10
CA ASN A 378 6.98 -13.60 -19.53
C ASN A 378 7.96 -12.41 -19.75
N THR A 379 7.44 -11.20 -20.00
CA THR A 379 8.25 -9.96 -20.16
C THR A 379 9.04 -9.61 -18.90
N TYR A 380 8.57 -10.05 -17.73
CA TYR A 380 9.24 -9.91 -16.43
C TYR A 380 9.36 -11.26 -15.75
N LYS A 381 10.40 -11.45 -14.94
CA LYS A 381 10.61 -12.70 -14.20
C LYS A 381 9.86 -12.73 -12.87
N TYR A 382 9.80 -13.92 -12.27
CA TYR A 382 9.26 -14.13 -10.93
C TYR A 382 9.94 -13.21 -9.90
N GLU A 383 11.27 -13.11 -9.96
CA GLU A 383 12.07 -12.25 -9.10
C GLU A 383 11.75 -10.76 -9.29
N ASP A 384 11.46 -10.30 -10.52
CA ASP A 384 11.12 -8.90 -10.79
C ASP A 384 9.78 -8.51 -10.16
N LEU A 385 8.81 -9.43 -10.16
CA LEU A 385 7.56 -9.29 -9.41
C LEU A 385 7.82 -9.21 -7.90
N VAL A 386 8.65 -10.10 -7.35
CA VAL A 386 8.98 -10.11 -5.91
C VAL A 386 9.66 -8.81 -5.48
N ARG A 387 10.64 -8.32 -6.25
CA ARG A 387 11.32 -7.04 -6.02
C ARG A 387 10.34 -5.87 -6.09
N MET A 388 9.52 -5.80 -7.16
CA MET A 388 8.52 -4.74 -7.32
C MET A 388 7.48 -4.73 -6.20
N MET A 389 7.02 -5.90 -5.72
CA MET A 389 6.14 -5.95 -4.55
C MET A 389 6.79 -5.34 -3.30
N GLY A 390 8.10 -5.58 -3.09
CA GLY A 390 8.85 -4.97 -1.99
C GLY A 390 9.00 -3.46 -2.11
N GLU A 391 9.28 -2.94 -3.31
CA GLU A 391 9.27 -1.48 -3.57
C GLU A 391 7.87 -0.87 -3.33
N ILE A 392 6.79 -1.52 -3.78
CA ILE A 392 5.42 -1.02 -3.59
C ILE A 392 5.06 -0.95 -2.10
N ILE A 393 5.31 -2.01 -1.33
CA ILE A 393 4.97 -2.03 0.11
C ILE A 393 5.87 -1.10 0.93
N SER A 394 7.16 -0.95 0.57
CA SER A 394 8.04 0.02 1.24
C SER A 394 7.61 1.46 0.94
N ALA A 395 7.41 1.81 -0.33
CA ALA A 395 7.05 3.18 -0.75
C ALA A 395 5.65 3.60 -0.29
N LEU A 396 4.72 2.65 -0.11
CA LEU A 396 3.37 2.94 0.39
C LEU A 396 3.22 2.80 1.91
N GLU A 397 4.30 2.54 2.65
CA GLU A 397 4.28 2.34 4.11
C GLU A 397 3.20 1.32 4.53
N GLY A 398 3.07 0.20 3.81
CA GLY A 398 2.02 -0.82 4.04
C GLY A 398 0.56 -0.37 3.81
N LYS A 399 0.30 0.89 3.46
CA LYS A 399 -1.06 1.47 3.31
C LYS A 399 -1.70 1.09 1.97
N ILE A 400 -2.04 -0.19 1.83
CA ILE A 400 -2.55 -0.82 0.60
C ILE A 400 -3.95 -0.31 0.23
N ARG A 401 -4.86 -0.20 1.20
CA ARG A 401 -6.28 0.16 0.98
C ARG A 401 -6.62 1.52 1.59
N ILE A 402 -7.42 2.30 0.86
CA ILE A 402 -8.03 3.58 1.24
C ILE A 402 -9.47 3.62 0.69
N PRO A 403 -10.34 4.56 1.10
CA PRO A 403 -11.66 4.72 0.48
C PRO A 403 -11.57 4.96 -1.04
N THR A 404 -12.33 4.18 -1.81
CA THR A 404 -12.45 4.31 -3.27
C THR A 404 -13.82 4.83 -3.68
N ILE A 405 -13.99 5.17 -4.97
CA ILE A 405 -15.28 5.55 -5.56
C ILE A 405 -16.34 4.45 -5.30
N VAL A 406 -15.95 3.18 -5.34
CA VAL A 406 -16.84 2.03 -5.05
C VAL A 406 -17.36 2.06 -3.61
N ASP A 407 -16.50 2.38 -2.64
CA ASP A 407 -16.88 2.41 -1.22
C ASP A 407 -17.95 3.49 -0.94
N TYR A 408 -17.81 4.68 -1.54
CA TYR A 408 -18.82 5.74 -1.49
C TYR A 408 -20.07 5.42 -2.32
N LYS A 409 -19.91 4.76 -3.46
CA LYS A 409 -21.02 4.25 -4.28
C LYS A 409 -21.90 3.27 -3.51
N GLU A 410 -21.32 2.36 -2.74
CA GLU A 410 -22.09 1.46 -1.87
C GLU A 410 -22.84 2.20 -0.75
N VAL A 411 -22.33 3.33 -0.24
CA VAL A 411 -23.11 4.19 0.68
C VAL A 411 -24.33 4.77 -0.05
N LEU A 412 -24.12 5.40 -1.21
CA LEU A 412 -25.20 6.03 -1.98
C LEU A 412 -26.28 5.03 -2.42
N SER A 413 -25.91 3.81 -2.80
CA SER A 413 -26.84 2.73 -3.11
C SER A 413 -27.62 2.16 -1.91
N ASN A 414 -27.24 2.53 -0.68
CA ASN A 414 -28.03 2.28 0.54
C ASN A 414 -28.91 3.48 0.94
N VAL A 415 -28.60 4.70 0.47
CA VAL A 415 -29.41 5.92 0.71
C VAL A 415 -30.56 6.03 -0.30
N VAL A 416 -30.35 5.62 -1.54
CA VAL A 416 -31.32 5.73 -2.64
C VAL A 416 -31.52 4.38 -3.31
N SER A 417 -32.78 3.94 -3.41
CA SER A 417 -33.17 2.79 -4.23
C SER A 417 -32.99 3.10 -5.71
N LEU A 418 -32.29 2.22 -6.44
CA LEU A 418 -32.02 2.33 -7.86
C LEU A 418 -32.50 1.08 -8.59
N GLU A 419 -33.09 1.26 -9.76
CA GLU A 419 -33.34 0.16 -10.70
C GLU A 419 -32.02 -0.51 -11.09
N ARG A 420 -32.04 -1.84 -11.30
CA ARG A 420 -30.83 -2.64 -11.58
C ARG A 420 -30.01 -2.08 -12.75
N ARG A 421 -30.67 -1.73 -13.87
CA ARG A 421 -30.03 -1.09 -15.01
C ARG A 421 -29.30 0.21 -14.64
N THR A 422 -29.92 1.04 -13.80
CA THR A 422 -29.31 2.30 -13.32
C THR A 422 -28.09 2.03 -12.44
N LEU A 423 -28.13 0.97 -11.63
CA LEU A 423 -26.97 0.53 -10.84
C LEU A 423 -25.84 -0.03 -11.72
N HIS A 424 -26.16 -0.71 -12.82
CA HIS A 424 -25.16 -1.14 -13.81
C HIS A 424 -24.53 0.08 -14.52
N LEU A 425 -25.32 1.05 -15.00
CA LEU A 425 -24.80 2.28 -15.62
C LEU A 425 -23.94 3.10 -14.65
N TYR A 426 -24.37 3.23 -13.39
CA TYR A 426 -23.59 3.88 -12.34
C TYR A 426 -22.25 3.15 -12.09
N SER A 427 -22.24 1.81 -12.14
CA SER A 427 -21.01 1.01 -12.02
C SER A 427 -20.08 1.23 -13.23
N PHE A 428 -20.63 1.27 -14.43
CA PHE A 428 -19.89 1.51 -15.68
C PHE A 428 -19.23 2.90 -15.69
N ILE A 429 -19.95 3.97 -15.29
CA ILE A 429 -19.39 5.33 -15.17
C ILE A 429 -18.25 5.37 -14.13
N CYS A 430 -18.38 4.66 -13.01
CA CYS A 430 -17.30 4.60 -12.02
C CYS A 430 -16.03 3.95 -12.60
N GLU A 431 -16.14 2.83 -13.32
CA GLU A 431 -14.96 2.18 -13.92
C GLU A 431 -14.38 2.97 -15.11
N LEU A 432 -15.20 3.66 -15.93
CA LEU A 432 -14.71 4.57 -16.96
C LEU A 432 -13.91 5.76 -16.37
N SER A 433 -14.22 6.16 -15.14
CA SER A 433 -13.50 7.25 -14.46
C SER A 433 -12.04 6.87 -14.12
N LEU A 434 -11.74 5.57 -13.90
CA LEU A 434 -10.40 5.09 -13.55
C LEU A 434 -9.35 5.39 -14.62
N LEU A 435 -9.77 5.38 -15.90
CA LEU A 435 -8.89 5.57 -17.05
C LEU A 435 -8.35 7.02 -17.14
N ASN A 436 -9.09 8.00 -16.59
CA ASN A 436 -8.95 9.42 -16.88
C ASN A 436 -8.35 10.23 -15.72
N THR A 437 -7.03 10.52 -15.77
CA THR A 437 -6.35 11.27 -14.69
C THR A 437 -6.85 12.70 -14.48
N SER A 438 -7.48 13.30 -15.50
CA SER A 438 -8.18 14.59 -15.42
C SER A 438 -9.21 14.64 -14.30
N LEU A 439 -9.83 13.51 -13.96
CA LEU A 439 -10.85 13.42 -12.92
C LEU A 439 -10.27 13.38 -11.49
N CYS A 440 -8.97 13.16 -11.32
CA CYS A 440 -8.29 13.14 -10.01
C CYS A 440 -8.21 14.51 -9.31
N VAL A 441 -8.79 15.57 -9.90
CA VAL A 441 -9.02 16.86 -9.25
C VAL A 441 -10.22 16.84 -8.29
N TYR A 442 -11.12 15.86 -8.44
CA TYR A 442 -12.27 15.63 -7.59
C TYR A 442 -11.98 14.54 -6.54
N SER A 443 -12.72 14.55 -5.42
CA SER A 443 -12.57 13.50 -4.41
C SER A 443 -13.34 12.22 -4.79
N PRO A 444 -12.96 11.03 -4.25
CA PRO A 444 -13.70 9.80 -4.50
C PRO A 444 -15.18 9.88 -4.13
N ALA A 445 -15.54 10.64 -3.08
CA ALA A 445 -16.94 10.89 -2.72
C ALA A 445 -17.67 11.78 -3.73
N GLN A 446 -17.04 12.86 -4.19
CA GLN A 446 -17.60 13.77 -5.19
C GLN A 446 -17.77 13.07 -6.55
N LEU A 447 -16.81 12.23 -6.96
CA LEU A 447 -16.90 11.39 -8.15
C LEU A 447 -18.04 10.37 -8.05
N ALA A 448 -18.23 9.71 -6.89
CA ALA A 448 -19.35 8.80 -6.69
C ALA A 448 -20.71 9.53 -6.77
N ALA A 449 -20.83 10.70 -6.13
CA ALA A 449 -22.02 11.54 -6.18
C ALA A 449 -22.34 12.02 -7.61
N ALA A 450 -21.33 12.52 -8.34
CA ALA A 450 -21.47 12.98 -9.71
C ALA A 450 -21.77 11.84 -10.71
N ALA A 451 -21.16 10.66 -10.53
CA ALA A 451 -21.44 9.48 -11.35
C ALA A 451 -22.87 8.93 -11.12
N LEU A 452 -23.39 9.00 -9.88
CA LEU A 452 -24.79 8.69 -9.59
C LEU A 452 -25.73 9.69 -10.27
N LEU A 453 -25.46 10.98 -10.10
CA LEU A 453 -26.22 12.07 -10.71
C LEU A 453 -26.27 11.90 -12.24
N LEU A 454 -25.12 11.65 -12.87
CA LEU A 454 -25.02 11.38 -14.30
C LEU A 454 -25.84 10.15 -14.71
N ALA A 455 -25.70 9.00 -14.04
CA ALA A 455 -26.48 7.80 -14.35
C ALA A 455 -28.00 8.06 -14.31
N LYS A 456 -28.48 8.80 -13.30
CA LYS A 456 -29.89 9.17 -13.16
C LYS A 456 -30.37 10.15 -14.24
N ILE A 457 -29.53 11.09 -14.69
CA ILE A 457 -29.85 11.99 -15.82
C ILE A 457 -29.90 11.22 -17.14
N LEU A 458 -28.95 10.30 -17.37
CA LEU A 458 -28.88 9.51 -18.60
C LEU A 458 -30.12 8.62 -18.77
N HIS A 459 -30.58 7.98 -17.68
CA HIS A 459 -31.86 7.28 -17.60
C HIS A 459 -33.09 8.21 -17.43
N ARG A 460 -32.93 9.53 -17.64
CA ARG A 460 -34.01 10.55 -17.67
C ARG A 460 -34.90 10.59 -16.43
N GLN A 461 -34.36 10.28 -15.26
CA GLN A 461 -35.12 10.35 -14.00
C GLN A 461 -35.43 11.81 -13.64
N ALA A 462 -36.70 12.12 -13.39
CA ALA A 462 -37.19 13.50 -13.24
C ALA A 462 -36.55 14.29 -12.08
N HIS A 463 -36.09 13.61 -11.02
CA HIS A 463 -35.40 14.22 -9.88
C HIS A 463 -34.04 13.50 -9.66
N PRO A 464 -33.02 13.82 -10.47
CA PRO A 464 -31.77 13.08 -10.49
C PRO A 464 -30.88 13.43 -9.28
N TRP A 465 -30.88 14.70 -8.85
CA TRP A 465 -30.44 15.10 -7.50
C TRP A 465 -31.68 15.48 -6.68
N THR A 466 -31.75 15.05 -5.42
CA THR A 466 -32.86 15.33 -4.50
C THR A 466 -32.35 16.09 -3.28
N SER A 467 -33.22 16.78 -2.54
CA SER A 467 -32.84 17.42 -1.27
C SER A 467 -32.23 16.42 -0.30
N GLN A 468 -32.80 15.22 -0.18
CA GLN A 468 -32.25 14.11 0.61
C GLN A 468 -30.81 13.76 0.19
N LEU A 469 -30.50 13.70 -1.11
CA LEU A 469 -29.12 13.42 -1.57
C LEU A 469 -28.15 14.56 -1.24
N ALA A 470 -28.60 15.81 -1.36
CA ALA A 470 -27.79 16.98 -0.97
C ALA A 470 -27.55 17.03 0.55
N GLU A 471 -28.59 16.81 1.37
CA GLU A 471 -28.51 16.75 2.83
C GLU A 471 -27.62 15.58 3.30
N CYS A 472 -27.77 14.39 2.72
CA CYS A 472 -26.96 13.22 3.08
C CYS A 472 -25.49 13.33 2.65
N THR A 473 -25.14 14.04 1.58
CA THR A 473 -23.75 14.10 1.07
C THR A 473 -23.03 15.41 1.38
N GLY A 474 -23.77 16.47 1.67
CA GLY A 474 -23.25 17.84 1.75
C GLY A 474 -23.01 18.50 0.39
N PHE A 475 -23.20 17.81 -0.73
CA PHE A 475 -23.02 18.38 -2.07
C PHE A 475 -24.34 18.90 -2.65
N SER A 476 -24.39 20.19 -2.99
CA SER A 476 -25.47 20.74 -3.82
C SER A 476 -25.38 20.24 -5.26
N LEU A 477 -26.39 20.55 -6.08
CA LEU A 477 -26.30 20.31 -7.52
C LEU A 477 -25.13 21.10 -8.14
N GLU A 478 -24.92 22.34 -7.70
CA GLU A 478 -23.90 23.26 -8.24
C GLU A 478 -22.47 22.75 -7.96
N ASP A 479 -22.23 22.16 -6.78
CA ASP A 479 -20.94 21.53 -6.42
C ASP A 479 -20.59 20.31 -7.29
N LEU A 480 -21.61 19.67 -7.87
CA LEU A 480 -21.45 18.49 -8.72
C LEU A 480 -21.40 18.82 -10.22
N LEU A 481 -21.97 19.95 -10.66
CA LEU A 481 -22.03 20.32 -12.09
C LEU A 481 -20.66 20.22 -12.81
N PRO A 482 -19.55 20.78 -12.29
CA PRO A 482 -18.24 20.66 -12.96
C PRO A 482 -17.76 19.20 -13.07
N CYS A 483 -18.01 18.40 -12.04
CA CYS A 483 -17.64 16.99 -12.00
C CYS A 483 -18.49 16.14 -12.94
N VAL A 484 -19.81 16.40 -13.04
CA VAL A 484 -20.73 15.72 -13.96
C VAL A 484 -20.37 16.01 -15.41
N LEU A 485 -20.10 17.28 -15.75
CA LEU A 485 -19.69 17.67 -17.10
C LEU A 485 -18.32 17.06 -17.46
N SER A 486 -17.35 17.10 -16.53
CA SER A 486 -16.03 16.46 -16.71
C SER A 486 -16.13 14.95 -16.89
N LEU A 487 -16.95 14.27 -16.09
CA LEU A 487 -17.20 12.82 -16.21
C LEU A 487 -17.81 12.50 -17.56
N TYR A 488 -18.91 13.15 -17.94
CA TYR A 488 -19.54 12.91 -19.24
C TYR A 488 -18.54 13.16 -20.39
N GLN A 489 -17.80 14.27 -20.34
CA GLN A 489 -16.84 14.60 -21.40
C GLN A 489 -15.80 13.48 -21.56
N LYS A 490 -15.16 13.08 -20.45
CA LYS A 490 -14.03 12.12 -20.47
C LYS A 490 -14.46 10.66 -20.60
N CYS A 491 -15.74 10.34 -20.39
CA CYS A 491 -16.28 8.98 -20.50
C CYS A 491 -17.10 8.74 -21.78
N PHE A 492 -17.69 9.78 -22.40
CA PHE A 492 -18.66 9.60 -23.49
C PHE A 492 -18.53 10.59 -24.67
N HIS A 493 -17.74 11.67 -24.57
CA HIS A 493 -17.62 12.68 -25.63
C HIS A 493 -16.26 12.69 -26.33
N ASP A 494 -15.18 12.70 -25.55
CA ASP A 494 -13.82 12.74 -26.09
C ASP A 494 -13.47 11.42 -26.79
N ASP A 495 -12.69 11.49 -27.86
CA ASP A 495 -12.26 10.31 -28.63
C ASP A 495 -11.54 9.30 -27.74
N VAL A 496 -11.97 8.04 -27.83
CA VAL A 496 -11.34 6.92 -27.12
C VAL A 496 -9.87 6.80 -27.53
N PRO A 497 -8.92 6.90 -26.59
CA PRO A 497 -7.50 6.80 -26.90
C PRO A 497 -7.15 5.48 -27.60
N LYS A 498 -6.21 5.56 -28.54
CA LYS A 498 -5.74 4.42 -29.32
C LYS A 498 -4.40 3.94 -28.82
N ASP A 499 -4.19 2.64 -28.90
CA ASP A 499 -2.89 2.02 -28.67
C ASP A 499 -1.94 2.23 -29.87
N TYR A 500 -0.73 1.67 -29.78
CA TYR A 500 0.25 1.74 -30.86
C TYR A 500 -0.19 1.01 -32.15
N ARG A 501 -1.11 0.05 -32.04
CA ARG A 501 -1.70 -0.73 -33.15
C ARG A 501 -2.92 -0.03 -33.76
N GLN A 502 -3.24 1.20 -33.34
CA GLN A 502 -4.41 1.99 -33.73
C GLN A 502 -5.78 1.40 -33.31
N VAL A 503 -5.77 0.46 -32.35
CA VAL A 503 -6.96 -0.13 -31.72
C VAL A 503 -7.46 0.80 -30.62
N SER A 504 -8.79 0.94 -30.50
CA SER A 504 -9.41 1.75 -29.44
C SER A 504 -9.44 0.99 -28.11
N LEU A 505 -8.90 1.62 -27.07
CA LEU A 505 -8.81 1.08 -25.71
C LEU A 505 -10.21 1.07 -25.08
N THR A 506 -10.79 -0.11 -24.93
CA THR A 506 -12.23 -0.29 -24.68
C THR A 506 -12.54 -1.41 -23.67
N ALA A 507 -11.56 -1.88 -22.90
CA ALA A 507 -11.74 -3.01 -21.98
C ALA A 507 -12.84 -2.77 -20.94
N VAL A 508 -12.94 -1.55 -20.39
CA VAL A 508 -14.05 -1.17 -19.49
C VAL A 508 -15.40 -1.27 -20.21
N LYS A 509 -15.50 -0.87 -21.48
CA LYS A 509 -16.74 -1.01 -22.24
C LYS A 509 -17.10 -2.48 -22.40
N GLN A 510 -16.17 -3.28 -22.91
CA GLN A 510 -16.35 -4.72 -23.16
C GLN A 510 -16.77 -5.49 -21.89
N ARG A 511 -16.15 -5.18 -20.74
CA ARG A 511 -16.51 -5.71 -19.40
C ARG A 511 -17.97 -5.46 -19.01
N PHE A 512 -18.56 -4.34 -19.46
CA PHE A 512 -19.97 -4.00 -19.25
C PHE A 512 -20.88 -4.33 -20.47
N GLU A 513 -20.35 -4.98 -21.51
CA GLU A 513 -21.14 -5.60 -22.58
C GLU A 513 -21.57 -7.05 -22.25
N ASP A 514 -21.05 -7.61 -21.15
CA ASP A 514 -21.44 -8.89 -20.53
C ASP A 514 -22.91 -8.87 -20.04
N GLU A 515 -23.63 -9.99 -20.23
CA GLU A 515 -25.04 -10.16 -19.84
C GLU A 515 -25.31 -9.88 -18.35
N ARG A 516 -24.31 -10.14 -17.49
CA ARG A 516 -24.35 -9.85 -16.03
C ARG A 516 -24.51 -8.36 -15.71
N TYR A 517 -24.30 -7.48 -16.68
CA TYR A 517 -24.51 -6.03 -16.59
C TYR A 517 -25.65 -5.52 -17.48
N GLU A 518 -26.55 -6.40 -17.93
CA GLU A 518 -27.66 -6.09 -18.85
C GLU A 518 -27.17 -5.41 -20.16
N GLU A 519 -25.97 -5.78 -20.62
CA GLU A 519 -25.25 -5.20 -21.77
C GLU A 519 -25.09 -3.66 -21.74
N ILE A 520 -25.07 -3.03 -20.55
CA ILE A 520 -25.11 -1.56 -20.41
C ILE A 520 -24.01 -0.81 -21.17
N GLY A 521 -22.85 -1.45 -21.40
CA GLY A 521 -21.77 -0.90 -22.22
C GLY A 521 -22.19 -0.56 -23.67
N LYS A 522 -23.24 -1.21 -24.21
CA LYS A 522 -23.76 -0.98 -25.56
C LYS A 522 -24.77 0.18 -25.65
N GLU A 523 -25.16 0.79 -24.52
CA GLU A 523 -26.25 1.77 -24.51
C GLU A 523 -25.89 3.10 -25.19
N LYS A 524 -26.84 3.66 -25.94
CA LYS A 524 -26.68 4.94 -26.65
C LYS A 524 -26.99 6.11 -25.72
N VAL A 525 -25.92 6.67 -25.16
CA VAL A 525 -25.94 7.89 -24.34
C VAL A 525 -26.46 9.11 -25.13
N MET A 526 -27.17 10.01 -24.46
CA MET A 526 -27.58 11.33 -25.00
C MET A 526 -26.36 12.22 -25.34
N SER A 527 -26.54 13.26 -26.14
CA SER A 527 -25.45 14.18 -26.53
C SER A 527 -25.07 15.18 -25.43
N TYR A 528 -23.85 15.75 -25.51
CA TYR A 528 -23.38 16.79 -24.58
C TYR A 528 -24.31 18.01 -24.54
N SER A 529 -24.81 18.42 -25.71
CA SER A 529 -25.80 19.50 -25.84
C SER A 529 -27.13 19.19 -25.16
N GLN A 530 -27.58 17.93 -25.18
CA GLN A 530 -28.77 17.48 -24.46
C GLN A 530 -28.53 17.45 -22.95
N LEU A 531 -27.36 16.98 -22.50
CA LEU A 531 -26.96 17.00 -21.09
C LEU A 531 -26.91 18.44 -20.53
N CYS A 532 -26.24 19.36 -21.22
CA CYS A 532 -26.16 20.76 -20.78
C CYS A 532 -27.54 21.41 -20.69
N SER A 533 -28.42 21.12 -21.66
CA SER A 533 -29.81 21.60 -21.66
C SER A 533 -30.63 21.06 -20.48
N LEU A 534 -30.44 19.78 -20.10
CA LEU A 534 -31.10 19.18 -18.93
C LEU A 534 -30.54 19.69 -17.60
N LEU A 535 -29.27 20.10 -17.57
CA LEU A 535 -28.61 20.69 -16.40
C LEU A 535 -28.84 22.21 -16.28
N GLY A 536 -29.48 22.85 -17.26
CA GLY A 536 -29.67 24.32 -17.29
C GLY A 536 -28.39 25.13 -17.53
N VAL A 537 -27.29 24.47 -17.91
CA VAL A 537 -25.98 25.09 -18.11
C VAL A 537 -25.92 25.71 -19.51
N LYS A 538 -25.53 26.99 -19.58
CA LYS A 538 -25.27 27.66 -20.86
C LYS A 538 -24.06 27.03 -21.54
N GLN A 539 -24.13 26.85 -22.85
CA GLN A 539 -22.97 26.47 -23.64
C GLN A 539 -21.95 27.61 -23.63
N GLU A 540 -20.80 27.36 -23.00
CA GLU A 540 -19.53 27.86 -23.48
C GLU A 540 -18.95 26.74 -24.35
N ASP A 541 -18.66 27.03 -25.62
CA ASP A 541 -18.01 26.06 -26.50
C ASP A 541 -16.61 25.76 -25.93
N PRO A 542 -16.23 24.49 -25.71
CA PRO A 542 -14.90 24.15 -25.25
C PRO A 542 -13.89 24.43 -26.37
N GLU A 543 -13.27 25.60 -26.32
CA GLU A 543 -12.10 25.98 -27.12
C GLU A 543 -11.12 24.78 -27.19
N PRO A 544 -10.77 24.28 -28.39
CA PRO A 544 -10.01 23.06 -28.54
C PRO A 544 -8.58 23.28 -28.02
N SER A 545 -8.38 22.92 -26.75
CA SER A 545 -7.12 23.07 -26.04
C SER A 545 -5.99 22.49 -26.88
N PRO A 546 -4.95 23.26 -27.25
CA PRO A 546 -3.93 22.84 -28.19
C PRO A 546 -2.98 21.83 -27.55
N LEU A 547 -3.45 20.59 -27.44
CA LEU A 547 -2.61 19.43 -27.21
C LEU A 547 -1.65 19.32 -28.39
N HIS A 548 -0.37 19.62 -28.14
CA HIS A 548 0.70 19.27 -29.06
C HIS A 548 0.73 17.75 -29.22
N THR A 549 0.09 17.25 -30.27
CA THR A 549 0.19 15.86 -30.72
C THR A 549 1.56 15.60 -31.33
N ASN A 550 2.60 15.71 -30.49
CA ASN A 550 3.90 15.12 -30.75
C ASN A 550 3.67 13.60 -30.77
N VAL A 551 3.51 13.05 -31.97
CA VAL A 551 3.45 11.61 -32.22
C VAL A 551 4.84 11.03 -31.93
N VAL A 552 5.14 10.84 -30.65
CA VAL A 552 6.23 9.98 -30.20
C VAL A 552 5.83 8.57 -30.51
N GLU A 553 6.61 7.87 -31.34
CA GLU A 553 6.33 6.49 -31.72
C GLU A 553 6.16 5.62 -30.47
N ILE A 554 4.96 5.07 -30.30
CA ILE A 554 4.67 4.20 -29.16
C ILE A 554 5.19 2.79 -29.52
N GLN A 555 6.50 2.59 -29.43
CA GLN A 555 7.08 1.25 -29.50
C GLN A 555 6.46 0.33 -28.43
N THR A 556 6.37 -0.96 -28.73
CA THR A 556 5.67 -2.02 -27.96
C THR A 556 5.67 -1.76 -26.45
N PHE A 557 4.51 -1.35 -25.92
CA PHE A 557 4.40 -0.79 -24.57
C PHE A 557 3.83 -1.78 -23.54
N LEU A 558 2.96 -2.70 -23.96
CA LEU A 558 2.45 -3.81 -23.16
C LEU A 558 2.51 -5.10 -23.98
N SER A 559 2.77 -6.21 -23.31
CA SER A 559 2.54 -7.56 -23.84
C SER A 559 1.11 -7.99 -23.52
N SER A 560 0.33 -8.39 -24.53
CA SER A 560 -1.10 -8.70 -24.40
C SER A 560 -1.38 -10.19 -24.68
N PRO A 561 -2.13 -10.90 -23.82
CA PRO A 561 -2.61 -12.27 -24.10
C PRO A 561 -3.53 -12.42 -25.33
N SER A 562 -4.00 -11.32 -25.90
CA SER A 562 -4.96 -11.28 -27.03
C SER A 562 -4.32 -11.61 -28.39
N GLY A 563 -3.82 -12.84 -28.51
CA GLY A 563 -3.35 -13.45 -29.75
C GLY A 563 -4.34 -14.49 -30.29
N LYS A 564 -4.86 -14.28 -31.51
CA LYS A 564 -5.65 -15.26 -32.32
C LYS A 564 -7.12 -15.51 -31.93
N ARG A 565 -7.92 -14.50 -31.58
CA ARG A 565 -9.41 -14.59 -31.63
C ARG A 565 -10.09 -13.41 -32.35
N THR A 566 -10.12 -13.43 -33.69
CA THR A 566 -11.10 -12.69 -34.54
C THR A 566 -10.90 -12.98 -36.05
N LYS A 567 -11.48 -14.05 -36.61
CA LYS A 567 -11.78 -14.13 -38.08
C LYS A 567 -12.73 -15.24 -38.58
N ARG A 568 -13.86 -15.51 -37.90
CA ARG A 568 -15.02 -16.23 -38.50
C ARG A 568 -16.27 -16.06 -37.63
N GLN A 569 -17.20 -15.17 -38.00
CA GLN A 569 -18.63 -15.25 -37.64
C GLN A 569 -19.45 -14.19 -38.42
N ARG A 570 -19.68 -14.37 -39.74
CA ARG A 570 -20.76 -13.64 -40.45
C ARG A 570 -21.17 -14.27 -41.78
N ARG A 571 -22.11 -15.22 -41.73
CA ARG A 571 -23.22 -15.39 -42.70
C ARG A 571 -24.23 -16.43 -42.20
N GLU A 572 -25.41 -16.38 -42.80
CA GLU A 572 -26.70 -16.81 -42.28
C GLU A 572 -27.00 -18.34 -42.27
N ASP A 573 -27.86 -18.69 -41.31
CA ASP A 573 -29.03 -19.60 -41.36
C ASP A 573 -28.96 -21.14 -41.51
N SER A 574 -29.51 -21.78 -40.47
CA SER A 574 -30.61 -22.77 -40.49
C SER A 574 -30.34 -24.26 -40.17
N ILE A 575 -31.37 -24.83 -39.50
CA ILE A 575 -31.72 -26.25 -39.36
C ILE A 575 -30.94 -27.10 -38.33
N GLN A 576 -31.66 -28.13 -37.87
CA GLN A 576 -31.57 -28.94 -36.66
C GLN A 576 -30.67 -30.19 -36.76
N ASP A 577 -30.35 -30.70 -35.56
CA ASP A 577 -30.25 -32.11 -35.13
C ASP A 577 -29.04 -33.02 -35.45
N ASP A 578 -28.55 -33.55 -34.31
CA ASP A 578 -27.99 -34.88 -34.00
C ASP A 578 -26.53 -35.27 -34.35
N ARG A 579 -26.06 -36.20 -33.50
CA ARG A 579 -24.74 -36.83 -33.34
C ARG A 579 -23.82 -36.97 -34.56
N GLY A 580 -22.56 -36.69 -34.30
CA GLY A 580 -21.54 -37.76 -34.31
C GLY A 580 -20.33 -37.57 -35.20
N SER A 581 -19.16 -37.95 -34.66
CA SER A 581 -17.92 -38.38 -35.31
C SER A 581 -17.74 -38.14 -36.82
N PHE A 582 -16.68 -37.42 -37.21
CA PHE A 582 -15.44 -38.09 -37.66
C PHE A 582 -14.25 -37.12 -37.81
N VAL A 583 -13.04 -37.66 -37.61
CA VAL A 583 -11.76 -36.99 -37.88
C VAL A 583 -11.41 -37.06 -39.37
N THR A 584 -10.80 -36.02 -39.94
CA THR A 584 -9.88 -36.15 -41.08
C THR A 584 -8.99 -34.92 -41.22
N THR A 585 -7.69 -35.10 -40.94
CA THR A 585 -6.65 -34.12 -41.24
C THR A 585 -6.00 -34.48 -42.59
N PRO A 586 -5.86 -33.57 -43.56
CA PRO A 586 -5.06 -33.84 -44.76
C PRO A 586 -3.57 -33.73 -44.45
N THR A 587 -2.84 -34.84 -44.49
CA THR A 587 -1.38 -34.91 -44.29
C THR A 587 -0.61 -34.48 -45.55
N ALA A 588 0.50 -33.76 -45.38
CA ALA A 588 1.49 -33.53 -46.45
C ALA A 588 2.93 -33.36 -45.90
N GLU A 589 3.66 -34.47 -45.84
CA GLU A 589 5.11 -34.57 -46.11
C GLU A 589 6.11 -33.73 -45.29
N LEU A 590 6.24 -34.13 -44.03
CA LEU A 590 7.50 -34.50 -43.33
C LEU A 590 8.86 -33.92 -43.78
N SER A 591 9.62 -33.45 -42.78
CA SER A 591 11.08 -33.65 -42.70
C SER A 591 11.41 -34.27 -41.33
N THR A 592 12.17 -35.36 -41.30
CA THR A 592 12.17 -36.31 -40.16
C THR A 592 13.36 -36.15 -39.21
N GLN A 593 13.23 -35.40 -38.11
CA GLN A 593 14.20 -35.48 -37.00
C GLN A 593 13.72 -35.00 -35.60
N GLU A 594 12.49 -35.29 -35.14
CA GLU A 594 12.11 -34.91 -33.74
C GLU A 594 11.05 -35.79 -33.02
N GLU A 595 10.60 -36.90 -33.61
CA GLU A 595 9.57 -37.78 -33.00
C GLU A 595 10.13 -38.75 -31.93
N SER A 596 10.59 -38.21 -30.79
CA SER A 596 10.90 -39.03 -29.60
C SER A 596 10.72 -38.33 -28.24
N LEU A 597 10.13 -37.12 -28.19
CA LEU A 597 10.08 -36.29 -26.97
C LEU A 597 8.70 -35.66 -26.65
N LEU A 598 7.60 -36.10 -27.28
CA LEU A 598 6.29 -35.43 -27.16
C LEU A 598 5.12 -36.29 -26.62
N ASP A 599 5.36 -37.56 -26.27
CA ASP A 599 4.28 -38.51 -25.92
C ASP A 599 3.79 -38.44 -24.46
N ASN A 600 4.17 -37.39 -23.72
CA ASN A 600 3.95 -37.26 -22.26
C ASN A 600 3.16 -35.99 -21.84
N PHE A 601 2.65 -35.17 -22.77
CA PHE A 601 2.21 -33.79 -22.47
C PHE A 601 0.75 -33.44 -22.84
N LEU A 602 -0.14 -34.42 -23.04
CA LEU A 602 -1.57 -34.17 -23.33
C LEU A 602 -2.53 -35.17 -22.63
N ASP A 603 -2.62 -35.11 -21.30
CA ASP A 603 -3.84 -35.53 -20.58
C ASP A 603 -4.13 -34.61 -19.38
N TRP A 604 -4.99 -33.61 -19.60
CA TRP A 604 -5.67 -32.84 -18.56
C TRP A 604 -7.11 -32.56 -19.02
N SER A 605 -7.98 -33.55 -18.81
CA SER A 605 -9.41 -33.43 -19.09
C SER A 605 -10.05 -32.32 -18.24
N LEU A 606 -10.93 -31.52 -18.86
CA LEU A 606 -11.71 -30.48 -18.19
C LEU A 606 -12.88 -31.11 -17.41
N ASP A 607 -12.76 -31.21 -16.09
CA ASP A 607 -13.90 -31.48 -15.20
C ASP A 607 -14.12 -30.33 -14.22
N SER A 608 -15.38 -29.89 -14.10
CA SER A 608 -15.72 -28.60 -13.46
C SER A 608 -15.98 -28.73 -11.96
N CYS A 609 -14.91 -28.94 -11.18
CA CYS A 609 -14.95 -28.93 -9.71
C CYS A 609 -13.81 -28.09 -9.10
N SER A 610 -14.10 -27.48 -7.95
CA SER A 610 -13.21 -26.59 -7.18
C SER A 610 -11.86 -27.24 -6.81
N GLY A 611 -10.83 -27.04 -7.64
CA GLY A 611 -9.46 -27.50 -7.43
C GLY A 611 -8.45 -26.35 -7.44
N TYR A 612 -8.29 -25.63 -6.32
CA TYR A 612 -7.17 -24.71 -6.14
C TYR A 612 -5.93 -25.52 -5.75
N GLU A 613 -5.08 -25.84 -6.72
CA GLU A 613 -3.74 -26.38 -6.42
C GLU A 613 -2.86 -25.32 -5.75
N GLY A 614 -1.97 -25.77 -4.86
CA GLY A 614 -1.38 -24.89 -3.86
C GLY A 614 -0.39 -23.85 -4.38
N ASP A 615 -0.30 -22.73 -3.66
CA ASP A 615 0.72 -21.68 -3.73
C ASP A 615 2.16 -22.23 -3.54
N GLN A 616 2.70 -22.93 -4.53
CA GLN A 616 4.11 -23.37 -4.58
C GLN A 616 5.11 -22.20 -4.77
N GLU A 617 4.69 -20.95 -4.53
CA GLU A 617 5.50 -19.74 -4.71
C GLU A 617 6.79 -19.73 -3.86
N SER A 618 6.77 -20.34 -2.67
CA SER A 618 7.95 -20.42 -1.79
C SER A 618 8.78 -21.69 -2.00
N GLU A 619 8.38 -22.57 -2.92
CA GLU A 619 9.21 -23.71 -3.32
C GLU A 619 10.04 -23.31 -4.53
N GLY A 620 11.37 -23.33 -4.35
CA GLY A 620 12.33 -23.18 -5.45
C GLY A 620 12.20 -24.34 -6.43
N GLU A 621 12.66 -24.12 -7.65
CA GLU A 621 12.56 -25.07 -8.75
C GLU A 621 13.08 -26.46 -8.35
N ARG A 622 12.23 -27.48 -8.49
CA ARG A 622 12.59 -28.89 -8.33
C ARG A 622 12.42 -29.61 -9.67
N ASP A 623 13.54 -29.77 -10.36
CA ASP A 623 13.77 -30.85 -11.32
C ASP A 623 15.14 -31.45 -11.02
N GLY A 624 15.18 -32.73 -10.66
CA GLY A 624 16.39 -33.40 -10.18
C GLY A 624 16.08 -34.59 -9.29
N ASP A 625 16.00 -35.78 -9.89
CA ASP A 625 15.89 -37.05 -9.17
C ASP A 625 17.10 -37.28 -8.26
N VAL A 626 16.87 -37.32 -6.95
CA VAL A 626 17.86 -37.79 -5.97
C VAL A 626 17.21 -38.77 -5.00
N THR A 627 17.66 -40.03 -5.06
CA THR A 627 17.31 -41.06 -4.10
C THR A 627 17.99 -40.79 -2.75
N GLY A 628 17.19 -40.55 -1.71
CA GLY A 628 17.72 -40.27 -0.37
C GLY A 628 18.22 -41.52 0.37
N PRO A 629 19.13 -41.36 1.33
CA PRO A 629 19.26 -42.22 2.50
C PRO A 629 18.87 -41.49 3.79
N SER A 630 18.17 -42.19 4.68
CA SER A 630 17.73 -41.62 5.97
C SER A 630 18.88 -41.43 6.97
N GLY A 631 18.95 -40.25 7.59
CA GLY A 631 19.85 -39.98 8.71
C GLY A 631 19.17 -39.07 9.75
N ILE A 632 19.04 -39.55 10.99
CA ILE A 632 18.57 -38.74 12.12
C ILE A 632 19.79 -38.06 12.74
N LEU A 633 19.74 -36.73 12.82
CA LEU A 633 20.74 -35.92 13.52
C LEU A 633 20.03 -35.07 14.59
N ASP A 634 20.47 -35.23 15.83
CA ASP A 634 19.88 -34.59 17.01
C ASP A 634 20.50 -33.19 17.20
N VAL A 635 19.74 -32.14 16.86
CA VAL A 635 20.21 -30.76 16.90
C VAL A 635 19.86 -30.13 18.25
N THR A 636 20.84 -30.09 19.15
CA THR A 636 20.68 -29.49 20.47
C THR A 636 20.57 -27.96 20.34
N VAL A 637 19.42 -27.39 20.69
CA VAL A 637 19.17 -25.94 20.59
C VAL A 637 19.99 -25.18 21.63
N VAL A 638 21.07 -24.54 21.19
CA VAL A 638 21.86 -23.61 22.02
C VAL A 638 21.16 -22.25 22.05
N TYR A 639 20.54 -21.93 23.19
CA TYR A 639 19.98 -20.60 23.44
C TYR A 639 21.11 -19.62 23.77
N VAL A 640 21.26 -18.55 22.99
CA VAL A 640 22.27 -17.50 23.20
C VAL A 640 21.60 -16.23 23.73
N ASP A 641 22.07 -15.76 24.88
CA ASP A 641 21.51 -14.60 25.60
C ASP A 641 22.02 -13.27 24.97
N PRO A 642 21.17 -12.29 24.64
CA PRO A 642 21.58 -11.02 23.99
C PRO A 642 22.51 -10.08 24.79
N ALA A 643 23.07 -10.51 25.92
CA ALA A 643 23.85 -9.67 26.84
C ALA A 643 25.34 -9.52 26.45
N GLU A 644 25.93 -10.47 25.73
CA GLU A 644 27.40 -10.53 25.50
C GLU A 644 27.85 -10.01 24.13
N HIS A 645 27.53 -8.76 23.78
CA HIS A 645 28.19 -8.10 22.65
C HIS A 645 28.47 -6.60 22.83
N CYS A 646 29.53 -6.30 23.57
CA CYS A 646 30.23 -5.01 23.58
C CYS A 646 31.74 -5.21 23.79
N CYS A 647 32.55 -4.33 23.20
CA CYS A 647 34.01 -4.23 23.38
C CYS A 647 34.89 -5.39 22.86
N GLN A 648 35.11 -5.45 21.53
CA GLN A 648 36.41 -5.82 20.95
C GLN A 648 36.52 -5.34 19.50
N ASP A 649 37.40 -4.35 19.24
CA ASP A 649 37.99 -4.02 17.93
C ASP A 649 38.94 -2.79 18.06
N SER A 650 40.14 -2.99 18.64
CA SER A 650 41.25 -1.99 18.59
C SER A 650 42.53 -2.50 19.26
N SER A 651 43.48 -3.05 18.48
CA SER A 651 44.93 -2.81 18.67
C SER A 651 45.75 -3.48 17.55
N ASP A 652 46.32 -2.68 16.65
CA ASP A 652 47.64 -2.98 16.10
C ASP A 652 48.70 -2.48 17.08
N GLU A 653 49.82 -3.20 17.22
CA GLU A 653 51.20 -2.72 17.46
C GLU A 653 52.11 -3.91 17.86
N ASP A 654 53.41 -3.75 17.71
CA ASP A 654 54.35 -4.86 17.48
C ASP A 654 55.28 -5.25 18.66
N ASN A 655 55.92 -6.43 18.54
CA ASN A 655 57.23 -6.80 19.15
C ASN A 655 57.33 -7.16 20.67
N PRO A 656 58.40 -7.88 21.13
CA PRO A 656 58.15 -9.17 21.80
C PRO A 656 59.06 -9.53 23.02
N ALA A 657 58.90 -10.80 23.45
CA ALA A 657 59.91 -11.71 24.04
C ALA A 657 59.96 -11.91 25.58
N VAL A 658 60.54 -13.07 25.92
CA VAL A 658 60.83 -13.64 27.26
C VAL A 658 59.60 -14.09 28.07
N GLY A 659 59.56 -15.38 28.41
CA GLY A 659 58.66 -15.96 29.43
C GLY A 659 59.43 -16.87 30.38
N TRP A 660 58.75 -17.59 31.27
CA TRP A 660 59.26 -18.78 32.01
C TRP A 660 58.07 -19.62 32.54
N ALA A 661 58.33 -20.78 33.15
CA ALA A 661 57.37 -21.89 33.24
C ALA A 661 57.01 -22.35 34.68
N GLY A 662 55.91 -23.13 34.78
CA GLY A 662 55.48 -23.87 35.98
C GLY A 662 54.19 -23.34 36.61
N GLN A 663 53.36 -24.15 37.29
CA GLN A 663 53.34 -25.61 37.42
C GLN A 663 51.94 -26.08 37.90
N VAL A 664 51.55 -27.34 37.66
CA VAL A 664 50.25 -27.93 38.09
C VAL A 664 50.39 -28.57 39.49
N PRO A 665 49.32 -28.61 40.30
CA PRO A 665 48.78 -29.93 40.67
C PRO A 665 47.25 -30.01 40.86
N ALA A 666 46.73 -31.23 40.72
CA ALA A 666 45.43 -31.75 41.20
C ALA A 666 45.73 -32.92 42.19
N PRO A 667 44.84 -33.86 42.62
CA PRO A 667 43.41 -34.09 42.33
C PRO A 667 42.53 -34.52 43.56
N GLY A 668 41.32 -35.04 43.32
CA GLY A 668 40.42 -35.75 44.26
C GLY A 668 38.93 -35.51 43.90
N GLU A 669 38.17 -36.44 43.32
CA GLU A 669 37.47 -37.61 43.93
C GLU A 669 36.40 -37.25 44.99
N ALA A 670 35.16 -37.81 45.01
CA ALA A 670 34.35 -38.55 44.01
C ALA A 670 32.87 -38.72 44.48
N LYS A 671 31.97 -39.14 43.57
CA LYS A 671 30.64 -39.80 43.75
C LYS A 671 29.34 -38.99 44.02
N LEU A 672 28.28 -39.50 43.36
CA LEU A 672 26.82 -39.35 43.53
C LEU A 672 26.26 -40.60 44.32
N PRO A 673 24.95 -40.82 44.63
CA PRO A 673 23.73 -40.23 44.02
C PRO A 673 22.49 -39.95 44.95
N ASP A 674 21.38 -39.57 44.31
CA ASP A 674 19.94 -39.78 44.57
C ASP A 674 19.14 -39.23 45.80
N ASP A 675 18.08 -38.46 45.45
CA ASP A 675 16.68 -38.41 45.93
C ASP A 675 16.28 -38.79 47.39
N ALA A 676 15.63 -37.84 48.10
CA ALA A 676 14.15 -37.78 48.21
C ALA A 676 13.58 -36.90 49.37
N ARG A 677 12.49 -36.16 49.08
CA ARG A 677 11.39 -35.70 49.99
C ARG A 677 11.68 -34.82 51.24
N SER A 678 11.39 -33.52 51.08
CA SER A 678 10.27 -32.79 51.77
C SER A 678 10.34 -32.29 53.24
N LEU A 679 9.65 -31.15 53.46
CA LEU A 679 9.06 -30.57 54.70
C LEU A 679 9.91 -29.89 55.81
N SER A 680 9.88 -28.55 55.79
CA SER A 680 9.52 -27.66 56.95
C SER A 680 10.54 -27.47 58.11
N ALA A 681 10.53 -26.40 58.94
CA ALA A 681 9.75 -25.15 59.00
C ALA A 681 10.41 -24.10 59.95
N TYR A 682 9.73 -22.94 60.12
CA TYR A 682 9.94 -21.87 61.13
C TYR A 682 11.12 -20.89 60.87
N LEU A 683 11.12 -19.61 61.29
CA LEU A 683 10.32 -18.88 62.31
C LEU A 683 9.75 -17.52 61.80
N THR A 684 8.82 -16.92 62.57
CA THR A 684 8.36 -15.50 62.49
C THR A 684 8.17 -14.92 63.89
N PRO A 685 7.95 -13.59 64.06
CA PRO A 685 6.74 -13.18 64.83
C PRO A 685 6.10 -11.80 64.50
N LYS A 686 4.76 -11.81 64.37
CA LYS A 686 3.69 -10.87 64.86
C LYS A 686 3.70 -9.36 64.47
N ILE A 687 2.59 -8.68 64.08
CA ILE A 687 1.11 -8.66 64.43
C ILE A 687 0.83 -7.83 65.71
N PRO A 688 -0.25 -7.00 65.83
CA PRO A 688 -1.57 -6.96 65.15
C PRO A 688 -1.77 -5.74 64.19
N SER A 689 -2.94 -5.28 63.70
CA SER A 689 -4.42 -5.50 63.90
C SER A 689 -5.21 -4.95 62.67
N LEU A 690 -6.53 -5.09 62.45
CA LEU A 690 -7.62 -6.04 62.83
C LEU A 690 -8.94 -5.64 62.07
N GLU A 691 -9.83 -6.60 61.77
CA GLU A 691 -11.26 -6.49 61.31
C GLU A 691 -11.62 -5.75 59.98
N GLY A 692 -12.60 -6.23 59.17
CA GLY A 692 -13.36 -7.49 59.28
C GLY A 692 -14.40 -7.80 58.18
N SER A 693 -14.39 -9.08 57.73
CA SER A 693 -15.45 -9.90 57.11
C SER A 693 -16.14 -9.58 55.76
N SER A 694 -16.41 -10.67 55.01
CA SER A 694 -17.43 -10.84 53.95
C SER A 694 -18.77 -11.33 54.58
N GLY A 695 -19.90 -11.60 53.89
CA GLY A 695 -20.24 -11.63 52.46
C GLY A 695 -21.64 -12.25 52.22
N TYR A 696 -21.84 -12.89 51.05
CA TYR A 696 -22.96 -13.78 50.66
C TYR A 696 -24.31 -13.19 50.14
N SER A 697 -24.40 -13.12 48.80
CA SER A 697 -25.42 -13.83 47.96
C SER A 697 -26.90 -13.39 47.82
N SER A 698 -27.38 -13.65 46.58
CA SER A 698 -28.75 -13.99 46.14
C SER A 698 -29.78 -12.90 45.77
N VAL A 699 -30.14 -12.91 44.47
CA VAL A 699 -31.46 -12.63 43.83
C VAL A 699 -32.60 -12.11 44.72
N ASN A 700 -33.36 -11.09 44.31
CA ASN A 700 -34.22 -11.21 43.12
C ASN A 700 -34.73 -9.91 42.46
N SER A 701 -35.39 -10.13 41.32
CA SER A 701 -36.19 -9.26 40.43
C SER A 701 -36.98 -8.03 40.96
N ALA A 702 -37.28 -7.15 39.99
CA ALA A 702 -38.48 -6.30 39.84
C ALA A 702 -38.39 -4.81 40.23
N SER A 703 -38.27 -3.95 39.19
CA SER A 703 -38.88 -2.61 39.17
C SER A 703 -40.42 -2.71 39.21
N PRO A 704 -41.15 -1.62 39.55
CA PRO A 704 -41.82 -0.93 38.43
C PRO A 704 -41.99 0.61 38.57
N THR A 705 -42.06 1.25 37.40
CA THR A 705 -42.92 2.41 37.01
C THR A 705 -43.11 3.65 37.90
N SER A 706 -42.88 4.83 37.27
CA SER A 706 -43.78 6.03 37.23
C SER A 706 -44.07 6.84 38.51
N SER A 707 -44.35 8.15 38.47
CA SER A 707 -44.17 9.22 37.47
C SER A 707 -44.62 10.58 38.05
N ALA A 708 -44.22 11.68 37.42
CA ALA A 708 -44.84 13.02 37.45
C ALA A 708 -44.68 13.92 38.71
N GLU A 709 -44.40 15.20 38.41
CA GLU A 709 -44.85 16.44 39.09
C GLU A 709 -44.43 16.76 40.54
N GLY A 710 -44.25 18.04 40.93
CA GLY A 710 -44.25 19.28 40.12
C GLY A 710 -44.24 20.58 40.95
N GLY A 711 -43.52 21.62 40.49
CA GLY A 711 -43.47 22.96 41.10
C GLY A 711 -42.64 23.08 42.39
N LEU A 712 -42.35 24.27 42.94
CA LEU A 712 -42.49 25.67 42.48
C LEU A 712 -41.57 26.54 43.38
N GLY A 713 -40.89 27.59 42.88
CA GLY A 713 -40.00 28.39 43.75
C GLY A 713 -39.02 29.38 43.08
N GLU A 714 -39.53 30.34 42.31
CA GLU A 714 -38.81 31.61 42.00
C GLU A 714 -39.20 32.70 43.04
N PRO A 715 -38.61 33.92 43.05
CA PRO A 715 -37.39 34.42 42.39
C PRO A 715 -36.46 35.23 43.36
N LEU A 716 -35.37 35.82 42.84
CA LEU A 716 -35.08 37.27 42.98
C LEU A 716 -33.86 37.75 42.14
N LYS A 717 -34.04 38.88 41.47
CA LYS A 717 -33.08 39.74 40.71
C LYS A 717 -33.31 41.19 41.20
N PRO A 718 -32.67 42.28 40.69
CA PRO A 718 -31.60 42.44 39.68
C PRO A 718 -30.33 43.11 40.33
N THR A 719 -29.29 43.64 39.67
CA THR A 719 -29.17 44.61 38.55
C THR A 719 -27.66 44.61 38.13
N SER A 720 -27.18 45.05 36.96
CA SER A 720 -27.66 46.08 36.02
C SER A 720 -27.33 45.79 34.53
N ALA A 721 -26.71 46.71 33.80
CA ALA A 721 -26.39 46.70 32.35
C ALA A 721 -25.11 47.57 32.12
N LEU A 722 -24.38 47.56 30.99
CA LEU A 722 -24.82 47.88 29.63
C LEU A 722 -23.83 47.44 28.51
N SER A 723 -24.40 47.14 27.34
CA SER A 723 -23.89 47.31 25.95
C SER A 723 -22.47 46.86 25.51
N LEU A 724 -22.47 45.81 24.68
CA LEU A 724 -21.97 45.77 23.27
C LEU A 724 -20.46 45.99 22.97
N GLY A 725 -19.80 44.92 22.50
CA GLY A 725 -18.49 44.96 21.81
C GLY A 725 -18.21 43.63 21.09
N SER A 726 -17.68 43.67 19.86
CA SER A 726 -17.55 42.47 19.00
C SER A 726 -16.21 41.72 19.19
N ALA A 727 -16.28 40.40 19.40
CA ALA A 727 -15.16 39.47 19.25
C ALA A 727 -15.68 38.09 18.79
N ARG A 728 -14.88 37.34 18.03
CA ARG A 728 -15.27 36.07 17.40
C ARG A 728 -15.02 34.88 18.35
N ASN A 729 -15.87 33.86 18.27
CA ASN A 729 -15.70 32.61 19.01
C ASN A 729 -14.35 31.94 18.69
N ALA A 730 -13.63 31.51 19.72
CA ALA A 730 -12.54 30.55 19.57
C ALA A 730 -13.13 29.13 19.54
N GLY A 731 -12.91 28.40 18.44
CA GLY A 731 -13.23 26.97 18.34
C GLY A 731 -12.10 26.09 18.92
N PRO A 732 -12.39 24.84 19.32
CA PRO A 732 -11.37 23.90 19.77
C PRO A 732 -10.43 23.50 18.63
N CYS A 733 -9.15 23.24 18.95
CA CYS A 733 -8.13 22.88 17.96
C CYS A 733 -8.30 21.43 17.47
N PRO A 734 -8.19 21.16 16.16
CA PRO A 734 -8.08 19.79 15.64
C PRO A 734 -6.67 19.20 15.91
N PRO A 735 -6.51 17.86 15.87
CA PRO A 735 -5.22 17.21 16.03
C PRO A 735 -4.27 17.50 14.85
N GLN A 736 -2.98 17.64 15.14
CA GLN A 736 -1.96 18.01 14.16
C GLN A 736 -1.53 16.81 13.30
N TYR A 737 -1.98 16.77 12.04
CA TYR A 737 -1.30 16.02 11.00
C TYR A 737 0.03 16.71 10.66
N LEU A 738 1.15 16.03 10.87
CA LEU A 738 2.48 16.51 10.45
C LEU A 738 2.79 15.97 9.06
N GLU A 739 2.45 16.74 8.02
CA GLU A 739 2.93 16.47 6.66
C GLU A 739 4.45 16.70 6.57
N TRP A 740 5.20 15.65 6.27
CA TRP A 740 6.60 15.75 5.82
C TRP A 740 6.66 16.03 4.31
N CYS A 741 6.28 17.25 3.92
CA CYS A 741 6.45 17.75 2.57
C CYS A 741 7.56 18.81 2.49
N LEU A 742 8.77 18.39 2.11
CA LEU A 742 9.87 19.29 1.73
C LEU A 742 10.21 19.10 0.26
N GLN A 743 9.68 20.00 -0.59
CA GLN A 743 10.20 20.15 -1.96
C GLN A 743 11.52 20.95 -1.93
N PRO A 744 12.51 20.61 -2.78
CA PRO A 744 13.72 21.42 -2.93
C PRO A 744 13.38 22.76 -3.59
N VAL A 745 13.69 23.86 -2.91
CA VAL A 745 13.40 25.22 -3.40
C VAL A 745 14.31 25.58 -4.58
N TYR A 746 13.78 25.49 -5.80
CA TYR A 746 14.35 26.13 -6.97
C TYR A 746 13.85 27.58 -7.05
N SER A 747 14.78 28.54 -7.11
CA SER A 747 14.45 29.96 -7.17
C SER A 747 13.99 30.40 -8.57
N PRO A 748 12.89 31.17 -8.70
CA PRO A 748 12.48 31.72 -9.97
C PRO A 748 13.43 32.84 -10.40
N ARG A 749 13.71 32.95 -11.71
CA ARG A 749 14.58 34.00 -12.23
C ARG A 749 14.23 34.44 -13.65
N GLU A 750 13.17 35.23 -13.75
CA GLU A 750 13.03 36.19 -14.85
C GLU A 750 13.43 37.60 -14.38
N GLY A 751 13.93 38.41 -15.31
CA GLY A 751 14.48 39.74 -15.02
C GLY A 751 15.39 40.22 -16.14
N ASN A 752 14.80 40.86 -17.15
CA ASN A 752 15.51 41.37 -18.32
C ASN A 752 16.64 42.34 -17.95
N CYS A 753 17.85 42.07 -18.45
CA CYS A 753 18.88 43.08 -18.61
C CYS A 753 19.77 42.77 -19.81
N ASP A 754 20.23 43.83 -20.45
CA ASP A 754 20.65 43.83 -21.85
C ASP A 754 22.18 43.68 -22.04
N ARG A 755 22.55 43.32 -23.27
CA ARG A 755 23.83 43.61 -23.97
C ARG A 755 25.14 42.86 -23.65
N ARG A 756 25.78 42.53 -24.79
CA ARG A 756 27.24 42.43 -25.10
C ARG A 756 27.98 41.14 -24.75
N GLN A 757 27.97 40.23 -25.73
CA GLN A 757 29.09 39.32 -26.02
C GLN A 757 30.39 40.12 -26.24
N VAL A 758 31.54 39.55 -25.84
CA VAL A 758 32.89 40.02 -26.21
C VAL A 758 33.75 38.83 -26.62
N LYS A 759 34.29 38.84 -27.85
CA LYS A 759 35.14 37.76 -28.41
C LYS A 759 36.63 37.96 -28.12
N ARG A 760 37.28 36.93 -27.57
CA ARG A 760 38.75 36.63 -27.54
C ARG A 760 38.85 35.08 -27.39
N LYS A 761 39.57 34.23 -28.16
CA LYS A 761 40.86 34.29 -28.93
C LYS A 761 42.04 34.73 -28.04
N ASN A 762 43.18 34.03 -27.88
CA ASN A 762 43.85 32.91 -28.59
C ASN A 762 44.93 32.31 -27.61
N VAL A 763 45.66 31.17 -27.75
CA VAL A 763 45.80 30.07 -28.74
C VAL A 763 46.58 28.87 -28.12
N ALA A 764 46.48 27.65 -28.69
CA ALA A 764 47.43 26.49 -28.62
C ALA A 764 47.68 25.81 -27.23
N GLU A 765 48.31 24.62 -27.09
CA GLU A 765 49.12 23.75 -27.99
C GLU A 765 48.68 22.25 -28.04
N HIS A 766 49.43 21.42 -28.80
CA HIS A 766 49.25 19.98 -29.14
C HIS A 766 49.67 19.03 -27.98
N SER A 767 49.46 17.70 -27.95
CA SER A 767 49.35 16.60 -28.97
C SER A 767 48.10 15.72 -28.76
N GLU A 768 47.50 15.07 -29.77
CA GLU A 768 47.89 13.79 -30.44
C GLU A 768 48.19 12.65 -29.44
N GLU A 769 47.65 11.42 -29.57
CA GLU A 769 47.35 10.67 -30.81
C GLU A 769 45.85 10.31 -31.06
N ARG A 770 45.59 9.55 -32.15
CA ARG A 770 44.28 8.99 -32.55
C ARG A 770 44.37 7.48 -32.81
N VAL A 771 43.32 6.75 -32.48
CA VAL A 771 42.85 5.59 -33.27
C VAL A 771 41.37 5.86 -33.64
N ASN A 772 40.91 5.29 -34.74
CA ASN A 772 39.76 5.78 -35.50
C ASN A 772 38.87 4.62 -36.00
N LEU A 773 37.77 4.95 -36.71
CA LEU A 773 36.76 4.06 -37.32
C LEU A 773 35.68 3.54 -36.33
N GLY A 774 34.37 3.60 -36.62
CA GLY A 774 33.66 4.37 -37.66
C GLY A 774 32.56 3.60 -38.39
N PHE A 775 31.45 4.30 -38.70
CA PHE A 775 30.27 3.81 -39.46
C PHE A 775 29.46 2.69 -38.78
N LEU A 776 28.18 2.46 -39.12
CA LEU A 776 27.35 3.00 -40.23
C LEU A 776 25.93 3.32 -39.72
N SER A 777 25.22 4.20 -40.40
CA SER A 777 23.78 4.45 -40.20
C SER A 777 22.94 3.59 -41.15
N LEU A 778 21.91 2.92 -40.62
CA LEU A 778 20.70 2.51 -41.32
C LEU A 778 19.55 2.35 -40.32
#